data_AF-A0A0P9LT21-F1
#
_entry.id   AF-A0A0P9LT21-F1
#
_cell.length_a   1.000
_cell.length_b   1.000
_cell.length_c   1.000
_cell.angle_alpha   90.00
_cell.angle_beta   90.00
_cell.angle_gamma   90.00
#
_symmetry.space_group_name_H-M   'P 1'
#
loop_
_entity.id
_entity.type
_entity.pdbx_description
1 polymer ?
#
loop_
_entity_poly.entity_id
_entity_poly.type
_entity_poly.pdbx_seq_one_letter_code
_entity_poly.pdbx_strand_id
1 'polypeptide(L)'
;MLLVDADGNMLDAWNAGRQMTLSSHVVGPTGNLTQVLGQLLEGLTSDEVTLLTGTGSTDKTARVQGLRRHLADYAELHVERLLDGVQALENRSSDPLVEPLQRDFGRLPDSVALELVSMASDADKTWMTSEKRIPLELAEHAREYQQQLRINRAIEGFYRSSTDNPDTHVAGLGLLRDLPGWRGDISIDLHRDTLEGDEIASLESTRASAVHRILVSTGEGFKRFNHLGDSLGDAAQPFFSALLDTFTDEARINLELPLTADAEQLRILSGRIASARRDRVAEILRMQPARPGLKWPQRLPDGRTGYPMSGRMRGFFRRLGIGASSHSPELAVKSLFPDFSDAEVTGFLIRLRAEHTGAAGQLQDFVRQRLRSLADELRNLQTTLGTWVDETPFSTLRTAREIATRRIHGCWRRLSVHCRNFQGEFLGYALDLDNLRVGEIPEIAASFAHVAVLKARNMQLTQSQTDVLLRNFSNVRSLSLDFNDLHSMPASIAHMTRLTELSLSHNPLQWTEASNTILRNLNRLEILDLNFCALGAGAGISAINSLRLLFLRGTGIERLPQWNWLRSDLIRMDLRDNSISEISLDELDNIDRSLSSSRLHLHLNGNPLNSPTLARIRQFREGRLRPRWGVTQNVQPPAVGPDSTPWLAGLDRERMTVRTRLWQDLRASAGSTDFFQMLSDLTHSADFSNNREELTERVWAMIMSAAASRDLRFQLFDLAAHPQTCGDGLALIFGDMEIHVQVFSIMSSASEAAQPLALFKMSRSLDRLDQLEKIARRDIVRRQEMREPVDEAEVRLAYRIGLQARLELPGQPRTMLFSNMARVTDTDLEAAYTEITTRESSRAFFESLVAREFWMNYLEVRYAPDFEPVKMPFLQRLAALDELPPNQQSDQQYLDQIAQIAKEREQAVNDFAISLSRQISATMNTGP
;
A
#
# COMPACT_ATOMS: atom_id res chain seq x y z
N MET A 1 12.29 -10.89 47.35
CA MET A 1 11.91 -9.45 47.35
C MET A 1 10.46 -9.35 46.92
N LEU A 2 9.62 -8.68 47.70
CA LEU A 2 8.20 -8.46 47.40
C LEU A 2 8.00 -6.97 47.11
N LEU A 3 7.55 -6.64 45.90
CA LEU A 3 7.23 -5.28 45.50
C LEU A 3 5.71 -5.11 45.58
N VAL A 4 5.25 -4.13 46.35
CA VAL A 4 3.83 -3.81 46.52
C VAL A 4 3.60 -2.33 46.19
N ASP A 5 2.46 -2.01 45.60
CA ASP A 5 2.06 -0.63 45.31
C ASP A 5 1.63 0.12 46.59
N ALA A 6 1.30 1.40 46.45
CA ALA A 6 0.86 2.26 47.56
C ALA A 6 -0.47 1.80 48.21
N ASP A 7 -1.26 1.00 47.49
CA ASP A 7 -2.53 0.42 47.94
C ASP A 7 -2.36 -0.99 48.53
N GLY A 8 -1.11 -1.50 48.58
CA GLY A 8 -0.76 -2.81 49.13
C GLY A 8 -0.93 -3.99 48.17
N ASN A 9 -1.21 -3.76 46.89
CA ASN A 9 -1.28 -4.82 45.89
C ASN A 9 0.12 -5.27 45.49
N MET A 10 0.31 -6.58 45.37
CA MET A 10 1.58 -7.17 44.97
C MET A 10 1.84 -6.93 43.48
N LEU A 11 2.84 -6.10 43.19
CA LEU A 11 3.27 -5.77 41.82
C LEU A 11 4.21 -6.82 41.24
N ASP A 12 5.13 -7.36 42.06
CA ASP A 12 6.02 -8.45 41.66
C ASP A 12 6.67 -9.16 42.86
N ALA A 13 7.20 -10.37 42.62
CA ALA A 13 7.85 -11.20 43.62
C ALA A 13 9.06 -11.96 43.04
N TRP A 14 10.25 -11.68 43.55
CA TRP A 14 11.49 -12.37 43.15
C TRP A 14 12.04 -13.25 44.27
N ASN A 15 12.37 -14.51 43.95
CA ASN A 15 12.84 -15.56 44.87
C ASN A 15 11.88 -15.92 46.01
N ALA A 16 10.59 -16.15 45.71
CA ALA A 16 9.60 -16.64 46.68
C ALA A 16 9.60 -18.18 46.79
N GLY A 17 10.70 -18.76 47.29
CA GLY A 17 10.75 -20.17 47.67
C GLY A 17 10.23 -20.41 49.09
N ARG A 18 9.67 -21.60 49.37
CA ARG A 18 9.07 -22.01 50.67
C ARG A 18 10.00 -21.94 51.90
N GLN A 19 11.28 -21.58 51.75
CA GLN A 19 12.29 -21.59 52.82
C GLN A 19 13.10 -20.29 52.96
N MET A 20 12.63 -19.14 52.45
CA MET A 20 13.29 -17.85 52.77
C MET A 20 12.52 -17.05 53.82
N THR A 21 13.20 -16.72 54.92
CA THR A 21 12.78 -15.69 55.87
C THR A 21 13.11 -14.31 55.30
N LEU A 22 12.09 -13.48 55.08
CA LEU A 22 12.26 -12.07 54.71
C LEU A 22 13.08 -11.35 55.80
N SER A 23 14.28 -10.88 55.47
CA SER A 23 15.13 -10.15 56.43
C SER A 23 14.76 -8.67 56.56
N SER A 24 14.14 -8.05 55.53
CA SER A 24 13.77 -6.64 55.60
C SER A 24 12.65 -6.23 54.65
N HIS A 25 11.89 -5.19 55.04
CA HIS A 25 10.86 -4.53 54.24
C HIS A 25 11.05 -3.01 54.32
N VAL A 26 10.96 -2.33 53.19
CA VAL A 26 11.03 -0.86 53.09
C VAL A 26 9.76 -0.35 52.42
N VAL A 27 9.02 0.54 53.08
CA VAL A 27 7.77 1.15 52.56
C VAL A 27 7.89 2.67 52.69
N GLY A 28 7.84 3.40 51.58
CA GLY A 28 7.86 4.87 51.56
C GLY A 28 7.97 5.50 50.15
N PRO A 29 7.61 6.79 49.98
CA PRO A 29 7.64 7.47 48.68
C PRO A 29 9.08 7.66 48.18
N THR A 30 9.36 7.10 47.01
CA THR A 30 10.70 6.94 46.43
C THR A 30 11.13 8.16 45.61
N GLY A 31 11.43 9.27 46.29
CA GLY A 31 12.10 10.44 45.67
C GLY A 31 13.62 10.35 45.61
N ASN A 32 14.26 9.48 46.42
CA ASN A 32 15.71 9.43 46.55
C ASN A 32 16.25 7.99 46.77
N LEU A 33 16.87 7.43 45.73
CA LEU A 33 17.46 6.08 45.72
C LEU A 33 18.51 5.87 46.83
N THR A 34 19.22 6.93 47.23
CA THR A 34 20.22 6.89 48.33
C THR A 34 19.59 6.48 49.66
N GLN A 35 18.37 6.96 49.91
CA GLN A 35 17.67 6.75 51.16
C GLN A 35 17.12 5.32 51.25
N VAL A 36 16.63 4.80 50.12
CA VAL A 36 16.13 3.41 49.99
C VAL A 36 17.25 2.40 50.21
N LEU A 37 18.42 2.60 49.57
CA LEU A 37 19.59 1.74 49.75
C LEU A 37 20.11 1.80 51.19
N GLY A 38 20.04 2.97 51.83
CA GLY A 38 20.39 3.13 53.24
C GLY A 38 19.45 2.37 54.19
N GLN A 39 18.14 2.33 53.90
CA GLN A 39 17.14 1.60 54.70
C GLN A 39 17.20 0.09 54.47
N LEU A 40 17.51 -0.36 53.24
CA LEU A 40 17.76 -1.77 52.93
C LEU A 40 18.94 -2.32 53.74
N LEU A 41 20.02 -1.54 53.87
CA LEU A 41 21.19 -1.92 54.65
C LEU A 41 20.92 -2.02 56.16
N GLU A 42 19.88 -1.36 56.68
CA GLU A 42 19.51 -1.43 58.11
C GLU A 42 18.79 -2.73 58.47
N GLY A 43 18.18 -3.41 57.48
CA GLY A 43 17.49 -4.67 57.69
C GLY A 43 18.29 -5.92 57.28
N LEU A 44 19.57 -5.76 56.93
CA LEU A 44 20.47 -6.87 56.58
C LEU A 44 21.39 -7.21 57.75
N THR A 45 21.80 -8.47 57.86
CA THR A 45 22.78 -8.91 58.87
C THR A 45 24.17 -8.37 58.56
N SER A 46 25.04 -8.27 59.58
CA SER A 46 26.40 -7.73 59.43
C SER A 46 27.24 -8.48 58.38
N ASP A 47 27.01 -9.79 58.23
CA ASP A 47 27.73 -10.62 57.25
C ASP A 47 27.23 -10.35 55.82
N GLU A 48 25.91 -10.19 55.62
CA GLU A 48 25.30 -9.82 54.33
C GLU A 48 25.70 -8.41 53.88
N VAL A 49 25.77 -7.46 54.81
CA VAL A 49 26.23 -6.09 54.53
C VAL A 49 27.70 -6.10 54.08
N THR A 50 28.55 -6.91 54.72
CA THR A 50 29.96 -7.00 54.34
C THR A 50 30.13 -7.64 52.96
N LEU A 51 29.32 -8.66 52.64
CA LEU A 51 29.31 -9.34 51.34
C LEU A 51 28.86 -8.41 50.20
N LEU A 52 27.76 -7.67 50.38
CA LEU A 52 27.16 -6.83 49.34
C LEU A 52 27.84 -5.47 49.17
N THR A 53 28.54 -4.96 50.18
CA THR A 53 29.22 -3.66 50.11
C THR A 53 30.73 -3.78 49.89
N GLY A 54 31.31 -4.96 50.11
CA GLY A 54 32.75 -5.21 50.04
C GLY A 54 33.55 -4.50 51.14
N THR A 55 32.89 -3.92 52.16
CA THR A 55 33.54 -3.18 53.25
C THR A 55 33.01 -3.60 54.62
N GLY A 56 33.91 -3.84 55.58
CA GLY A 56 33.56 -4.06 56.99
C GLY A 56 33.38 -2.77 57.80
N SER A 57 33.35 -1.61 57.13
CA SER A 57 33.26 -0.30 57.79
C SER A 57 31.89 -0.12 58.47
N THR A 58 31.83 0.61 59.58
CA THR A 58 30.58 0.96 60.28
C THR A 58 29.94 2.25 59.75
N ASP A 59 30.61 2.97 58.84
CA ASP A 59 30.10 4.19 58.23
C ASP A 59 28.98 3.89 57.21
N LYS A 60 27.80 4.43 57.47
CA LYS A 60 26.60 4.27 56.65
C LYS A 60 26.80 4.80 55.23
N THR A 61 27.57 5.88 55.04
CA THR A 61 27.82 6.43 53.71
C THR A 61 28.73 5.54 52.88
N ALA A 62 29.79 4.99 53.49
CA ALA A 62 30.68 4.03 52.85
C ALA A 62 29.95 2.73 52.45
N ARG A 63 29.06 2.22 53.32
CA ARG A 63 28.22 1.03 53.02
C ARG A 63 27.27 1.28 51.85
N VAL A 64 26.58 2.42 51.82
CA VAL A 64 25.70 2.78 50.70
C VAL A 64 26.48 2.91 49.40
N GLN A 65 27.69 3.48 49.44
CA GLN A 65 28.54 3.61 48.26
C GLN A 65 29.10 2.26 47.77
N GLY A 66 29.44 1.35 48.69
CA GLY A 66 29.81 -0.03 48.37
C GLY A 66 28.66 -0.80 47.71
N LEU A 67 27.45 -0.71 48.28
CA LEU A 67 26.25 -1.35 47.70
C LEU A 67 25.92 -0.78 46.31
N ARG A 68 26.08 0.54 46.11
CA ARG A 68 25.90 1.18 44.80
C ARG A 68 26.86 0.63 43.76
N ARG A 69 28.13 0.45 44.13
CA ARG A 69 29.13 -0.13 43.24
C ARG A 69 28.78 -1.57 42.90
N HIS A 70 28.42 -2.37 43.90
CA HIS A 70 28.00 -3.76 43.67
C HIS A 70 26.77 -3.86 42.76
N LEU A 71 25.76 -3.01 42.94
CA LEU A 71 24.59 -2.95 42.06
C LEU A 71 24.94 -2.45 40.65
N ALA A 72 25.88 -1.52 40.51
CA ALA A 72 26.37 -1.05 39.22
C ALA A 72 27.12 -2.17 38.48
N ASP A 73 28.04 -2.86 39.16
CA ASP A 73 28.80 -3.99 38.59
C ASP A 73 27.85 -5.15 38.22
N TYR A 74 26.86 -5.45 39.06
CA TYR A 74 25.84 -6.45 38.78
C TYR A 74 24.96 -6.04 37.59
N ALA A 75 24.61 -4.75 37.49
CA ALA A 75 23.84 -4.23 36.38
C ALA A 75 24.63 -4.29 35.07
N GLU A 76 25.93 -3.96 35.07
CA GLU A 76 26.83 -4.09 33.91
C GLU A 76 26.95 -5.54 33.43
N LEU A 77 26.96 -6.52 34.35
CA LEU A 77 27.01 -7.95 34.01
C LEU A 77 25.66 -8.51 33.50
N HIS A 78 24.54 -7.89 33.85
CA HIS A 78 23.19 -8.39 33.55
C HIS A 78 22.32 -7.40 32.79
N VAL A 79 22.94 -6.50 32.02
CA VAL A 79 22.27 -5.43 31.25
C VAL A 79 21.15 -5.99 30.37
N GLU A 80 21.33 -7.16 29.76
CA GLU A 80 20.33 -7.81 28.89
C GLU A 80 19.03 -8.13 29.64
N ARG A 81 19.11 -8.85 30.77
CA ARG A 81 17.94 -9.15 31.61
C ARG A 81 17.28 -7.90 32.17
N LEU A 82 18.07 -6.87 32.50
CA LEU A 82 17.56 -5.62 33.03
C LEU A 82 16.84 -4.81 31.95
N LEU A 83 17.37 -4.76 30.72
CA LEU A 83 16.70 -4.13 29.57
C LEU A 83 15.41 -4.84 29.20
N ASP A 84 15.43 -6.18 29.12
CA ASP A 84 14.23 -6.97 28.87
C ASP A 84 13.19 -6.79 29.99
N GLY A 85 13.64 -6.74 31.25
CA GLY A 85 12.79 -6.48 32.41
C GLY A 85 12.18 -5.07 32.40
N VAL A 86 12.97 -4.03 32.10
CA VAL A 86 12.49 -2.64 31.99
C VAL A 86 11.50 -2.49 30.84
N GLN A 87 11.78 -3.10 29.68
CA GLN A 87 10.82 -3.13 28.57
C GLN A 87 9.55 -3.90 28.93
N ALA A 88 9.64 -5.03 29.63
CA ALA A 88 8.48 -5.80 30.07
C ALA A 88 7.64 -5.06 31.14
N LEU A 89 8.27 -4.18 31.94
CA LEU A 89 7.59 -3.32 32.91
C LEU A 89 6.85 -2.15 32.25
N GLU A 90 7.39 -1.59 31.16
CA GLU A 90 6.71 -0.57 30.34
C GLU A 90 5.59 -1.16 29.47
N ASN A 91 5.65 -2.47 29.18
CA ASN A 91 4.69 -3.22 28.35
C ASN A 91 3.61 -3.95 29.18
N ARG A 92 2.98 -3.26 30.14
CA ARG A 92 1.76 -3.76 30.81
C ARG A 92 0.59 -2.77 30.65
N SER A 93 -0.09 -2.85 29.52
CA SER A 93 -1.37 -2.20 29.27
C SER A 93 -2.48 -2.99 29.93
N SER A 94 -3.38 -2.29 30.62
CA SER A 94 -4.62 -2.85 31.18
C SER A 94 -5.81 -2.83 30.20
N ASP A 95 -5.55 -2.47 28.93
CA ASP A 95 -6.60 -2.35 27.90
C ASP A 95 -7.06 -3.75 27.42
N PRO A 96 -8.36 -4.10 27.55
CA PRO A 96 -8.89 -5.39 27.10
C PRO A 96 -8.78 -5.63 25.58
N LEU A 97 -8.53 -4.58 24.77
CA LEU A 97 -8.27 -4.71 23.33
C LEU A 97 -6.82 -5.11 23.00
N VAL A 98 -5.89 -4.94 23.93
CA VAL A 98 -4.46 -5.30 23.77
C VAL A 98 -4.22 -6.77 24.10
N GLU A 99 -5.02 -7.36 25.00
CA GLU A 99 -4.90 -8.76 25.44
C GLU A 99 -4.95 -9.78 24.28
N PRO A 100 -5.88 -9.69 23.28
CA PRO A 100 -5.88 -10.60 22.14
C PRO A 100 -4.62 -10.47 21.29
N LEU A 101 -4.12 -9.25 21.06
CA LEU A 101 -2.91 -8.99 20.28
C LEU A 101 -1.67 -9.56 20.97
N GLN A 102 -1.52 -9.38 22.28
CA GLN A 102 -0.42 -9.97 23.04
C GLN A 102 -0.52 -11.51 23.09
N ARG A 103 -1.73 -12.08 23.17
CA ARG A 103 -1.95 -13.53 23.15
C ARG A 103 -1.43 -14.16 21.85
N ASP A 104 -1.83 -13.59 20.70
CA ASP A 104 -1.49 -14.16 19.39
C ASP A 104 -0.10 -13.66 18.89
N PHE A 105 0.39 -12.53 19.40
CA PHE A 105 1.65 -11.88 19.01
C PHE A 105 2.51 -11.47 20.23
N GLY A 106 2.87 -12.42 21.10
CA GLY A 106 3.52 -12.17 22.40
C GLY A 106 4.91 -11.51 22.42
N ARG A 107 5.51 -11.17 21.27
CA ARG A 107 6.74 -10.35 21.18
C ARG A 107 6.46 -8.89 20.81
N LEU A 108 5.20 -8.48 20.67
CA LEU A 108 4.81 -7.14 20.26
C LEU A 108 4.76 -6.20 21.48
N PRO A 109 5.46 -5.04 21.48
CA PRO A 109 5.40 -4.07 22.56
C PRO A 109 4.02 -3.42 22.70
N ASP A 110 3.67 -2.96 23.90
CA ASP A 110 2.32 -2.46 24.19
C ASP A 110 2.02 -1.13 23.53
N SER A 111 3.04 -0.29 23.41
CA SER A 111 2.96 0.96 22.63
C SER A 111 2.52 0.69 21.19
N VAL A 112 2.94 -0.43 20.62
CA VAL A 112 2.63 -0.85 19.26
C VAL A 112 1.28 -1.54 19.23
N ALA A 113 0.95 -2.36 20.22
CA ALA A 113 -0.38 -2.97 20.30
C ALA A 113 -1.46 -1.89 20.42
N LEU A 114 -1.22 -0.86 21.24
CA LEU A 114 -2.07 0.31 21.37
C LEU A 114 -2.14 1.11 20.06
N GLU A 115 -1.03 1.28 19.34
CA GLU A 115 -1.02 1.91 18.03
C GLU A 115 -1.84 1.10 17.00
N LEU A 116 -1.68 -0.22 16.94
CA LEU A 116 -2.45 -1.10 16.07
C LEU A 116 -3.95 -1.09 16.40
N VAL A 117 -4.31 -1.11 17.69
CA VAL A 117 -5.69 -0.93 18.15
C VAL A 117 -6.20 0.46 17.77
N SER A 118 -5.37 1.50 17.85
CA SER A 118 -5.76 2.86 17.48
C SER A 118 -6.06 3.00 15.98
N MET A 119 -5.37 2.23 15.15
CA MET A 119 -5.55 2.18 13.69
C MET A 119 -6.75 1.31 13.27
N ALA A 120 -7.30 0.50 14.18
CA ALA A 120 -8.46 -0.35 13.92
C ALA A 120 -9.75 0.46 13.81
N SER A 121 -10.65 0.04 12.92
CA SER A 121 -11.99 0.64 12.85
C SER A 121 -12.80 0.33 14.12
N ASP A 122 -13.85 1.12 14.40
CA ASP A 122 -14.70 0.81 15.56
C ASP A 122 -15.46 -0.52 15.40
N ALA A 123 -15.71 -0.95 14.16
CA ALA A 123 -16.26 -2.28 13.88
C ALA A 123 -15.26 -3.40 14.20
N ASP A 124 -13.98 -3.17 13.93
CA ASP A 124 -12.89 -4.09 14.29
C ASP A 124 -12.71 -4.18 15.80
N LYS A 125 -12.81 -3.06 16.52
CA LYS A 125 -12.71 -3.01 17.99
C LYS A 125 -13.90 -3.69 18.67
N THR A 126 -15.12 -3.50 18.16
CA THR A 126 -16.30 -4.22 18.68
C THR A 126 -16.20 -5.71 18.42
N TRP A 127 -15.67 -6.11 17.24
CA TRP A 127 -15.39 -7.51 16.94
C TRP A 127 -14.32 -8.12 17.87
N MET A 128 -13.23 -7.39 18.13
CA MET A 128 -12.17 -7.82 19.06
C MET A 128 -12.70 -8.03 20.47
N THR A 129 -13.61 -7.17 20.94
CA THR A 129 -14.22 -7.29 22.28
C THR A 129 -15.29 -8.38 22.34
N SER A 130 -16.13 -8.55 21.32
CA SER A 130 -17.21 -9.54 21.31
C SER A 130 -16.72 -10.97 21.05
N GLU A 131 -15.83 -11.15 20.07
CA GLU A 131 -15.36 -12.46 19.61
C GLU A 131 -14.00 -12.85 20.22
N LYS A 132 -13.31 -11.93 20.93
CA LYS A 132 -11.94 -12.12 21.45
C LYS A 132 -10.93 -12.57 20.37
N ARG A 133 -11.13 -12.09 19.15
CA ARG A 133 -10.34 -12.43 17.95
C ARG A 133 -9.83 -11.18 17.25
N ILE A 134 -8.62 -11.27 16.71
CA ILE A 134 -7.97 -10.18 15.99
C ILE A 134 -8.47 -10.16 14.52
N PRO A 135 -8.95 -9.03 14.02
CA PRO A 135 -9.27 -8.81 12.61
C PRO A 135 -8.05 -9.03 11.72
N LEU A 136 -8.29 -9.48 10.48
CA LEU A 136 -7.22 -9.85 9.56
C LEU A 136 -6.24 -8.69 9.30
N GLU A 137 -6.75 -7.47 9.14
CA GLU A 137 -5.93 -6.28 8.89
C GLU A 137 -4.96 -6.00 10.04
N LEU A 138 -5.42 -6.11 11.29
CA LEU A 138 -4.58 -5.92 12.46
C LEU A 138 -3.55 -7.04 12.60
N ALA A 139 -3.94 -8.27 12.28
CA ALA A 139 -3.04 -9.42 12.33
C ALA A 139 -1.94 -9.33 11.25
N GLU A 140 -2.24 -8.78 10.07
CA GLU A 140 -1.24 -8.47 9.04
C GLU A 140 -0.21 -7.46 9.56
N HIS A 141 -0.68 -6.32 10.09
CA HIS A 141 0.19 -5.27 10.63
C HIS A 141 1.01 -5.73 11.84
N ALA A 142 0.44 -6.54 12.73
CA ALA A 142 1.14 -7.11 13.87
C ALA A 142 2.29 -8.06 13.43
N ARG A 143 2.06 -8.91 12.43
CA ARG A 143 3.11 -9.81 11.88
C ARG A 143 4.26 -9.01 11.27
N GLU A 144 3.94 -7.99 10.48
CA GLU A 144 4.93 -7.17 9.81
C GLU A 144 5.78 -6.39 10.82
N TYR A 145 5.13 -5.84 11.86
CA TYR A 145 5.85 -5.15 12.94
C TYR A 145 6.79 -6.10 13.69
N GLN A 146 6.34 -7.31 14.04
CA GLN A 146 7.19 -8.30 14.69
C GLN A 146 8.43 -8.66 13.84
N GLN A 147 8.28 -8.74 12.52
CA GLN A 147 9.42 -8.96 11.62
C GLN A 147 10.40 -7.77 11.68
N GLN A 148 9.90 -6.54 11.60
CA GLN A 148 10.76 -5.35 11.69
C GLN A 148 11.44 -5.21 13.07
N LEU A 149 10.74 -5.56 14.14
CA LEU A 149 11.31 -5.58 15.49
C LEU A 149 12.42 -6.61 15.61
N ARG A 150 12.23 -7.81 15.05
CA ARG A 150 13.27 -8.85 15.02
C ARG A 150 14.51 -8.40 14.23
N ILE A 151 14.32 -7.73 13.09
CA ILE A 151 15.42 -7.12 12.32
C ILE A 151 16.12 -6.02 13.12
N ASN A 152 15.37 -5.11 13.75
CA ASN A 152 15.93 -4.04 14.56
C ASN A 152 16.78 -4.60 15.71
N ARG A 153 16.27 -5.61 16.44
CA ARG A 153 17.02 -6.26 17.52
C ARG A 153 18.28 -6.97 17.00
N ALA A 154 18.21 -7.65 15.85
CA ALA A 154 19.39 -8.24 15.23
C ALA A 154 20.44 -7.17 14.89
N ILE A 155 20.01 -6.01 14.38
CA ILE A 155 20.89 -4.88 14.01
C ILE A 155 21.45 -4.14 15.24
N GLU A 156 20.67 -4.00 16.32
CA GLU A 156 21.11 -3.37 17.58
C GLU A 156 22.35 -4.05 18.16
N GLY A 157 22.39 -5.39 18.10
CA GLY A 157 23.54 -6.20 18.46
C GLY A 157 24.79 -6.01 17.57
N PHE A 158 24.78 -5.17 16.53
CA PHE A 158 26.03 -4.74 15.90
C PHE A 158 26.57 -3.45 16.54
N TYR A 159 25.70 -2.59 17.06
CA TYR A 159 26.08 -1.30 17.65
C TYR A 159 26.36 -1.36 19.15
N ARG A 160 25.80 -2.35 19.87
CA ARG A 160 26.00 -2.51 21.31
C ARG A 160 26.23 -3.98 21.67
N SER A 161 27.38 -4.26 22.28
CA SER A 161 27.78 -5.62 22.67
C SER A 161 26.87 -6.25 23.72
N SER A 162 26.21 -5.42 24.53
CA SER A 162 25.26 -5.85 25.57
C SER A 162 23.88 -6.25 25.04
N THR A 163 23.61 -6.06 23.75
CA THR A 163 22.33 -6.43 23.10
C THR A 163 22.51 -7.50 22.01
N ASP A 164 23.67 -8.15 21.98
CA ASP A 164 23.96 -9.26 21.07
C ASP A 164 22.96 -10.39 21.32
N ASN A 165 22.28 -10.84 20.27
CA ASN A 165 21.32 -11.95 20.34
C ASN A 165 21.65 -13.00 19.27
N PRO A 166 21.03 -14.20 19.32
CA PRO A 166 21.28 -15.23 18.32
C PRO A 166 21.04 -14.77 16.88
N ASP A 167 20.04 -13.89 16.63
CA ASP A 167 19.79 -13.34 15.30
C ASP A 167 20.92 -12.40 14.84
N THR A 168 21.54 -11.64 15.76
CA THR A 168 22.77 -10.87 15.48
C THR A 168 23.92 -11.77 15.05
N HIS A 169 24.09 -12.94 15.68
CA HIS A 169 25.15 -13.88 15.33
C HIS A 169 24.95 -14.49 13.94
N VAL A 170 23.71 -14.93 13.65
CA VAL A 170 23.33 -15.46 12.32
C VAL A 170 23.50 -14.38 11.24
N ALA A 171 23.01 -13.17 11.49
CA ALA A 171 23.17 -12.04 10.57
C ALA A 171 24.64 -11.67 10.38
N GLY A 172 25.43 -11.63 11.45
CA GLY A 172 26.84 -11.26 11.42
C GLY A 172 27.69 -12.24 10.62
N LEU A 173 27.38 -13.53 10.69
CA LEU A 173 27.99 -14.57 9.89
C LEU A 173 27.53 -14.51 8.42
N GLY A 174 26.21 -14.42 8.18
CA GLY A 174 25.65 -14.44 6.83
C GLY A 174 26.02 -13.22 5.99
N LEU A 175 26.13 -12.04 6.60
CA LEU A 175 26.49 -10.78 5.93
C LEU A 175 27.97 -10.71 5.51
N LEU A 176 28.81 -11.66 5.93
CA LEU A 176 30.22 -11.69 5.50
C LEU A 176 30.33 -11.79 3.97
N ARG A 177 29.39 -12.49 3.31
CA ARG A 177 29.34 -12.59 1.84
C ARG A 177 29.12 -11.25 1.14
N ASP A 178 28.49 -10.32 1.85
CA ASP A 178 28.10 -9.01 1.32
C ASP A 178 29.12 -7.91 1.67
N LEU A 179 30.19 -8.25 2.41
CA LEU A 179 31.29 -7.32 2.71
C LEU A 179 32.15 -7.04 1.47
N PRO A 180 32.46 -5.76 1.18
CA PRO A 180 33.36 -5.41 0.08
C PRO A 180 34.75 -6.00 0.35
N GLY A 181 35.25 -6.81 -0.59
CA GLY A 181 36.53 -7.50 -0.47
C GLY A 181 36.44 -8.96 0.00
N TRP A 182 35.25 -9.46 0.37
CA TRP A 182 35.08 -10.88 0.70
C TRP A 182 35.27 -11.77 -0.54
N ARG A 183 36.24 -12.70 -0.49
CA ARG A 183 36.60 -13.59 -1.61
C ARG A 183 36.09 -15.03 -1.46
N GLY A 184 35.50 -15.36 -0.31
CA GLY A 184 35.05 -16.71 0.01
C GLY A 184 36.20 -17.68 0.29
N ASP A 185 37.27 -17.25 0.94
CA ASP A 185 38.43 -18.13 1.21
C ASP A 185 38.28 -18.94 2.51
N ILE A 186 37.17 -18.75 3.24
CA ILE A 186 36.91 -19.33 4.55
C ILE A 186 35.47 -19.84 4.59
N SER A 187 35.29 -21.04 5.14
CA SER A 187 33.97 -21.59 5.49
C SER A 187 33.83 -21.66 7.01
N ILE A 188 32.70 -21.21 7.55
CA ILE A 188 32.49 -21.09 9.00
C ILE A 188 31.11 -21.66 9.37
N ASP A 189 31.10 -22.64 10.27
CA ASP A 189 29.86 -23.19 10.83
C ASP A 189 29.66 -22.74 12.27
N LEU A 190 28.42 -22.41 12.64
CA LEU A 190 28.05 -21.93 13.96
C LEU A 190 27.12 -22.96 14.64
N HIS A 191 27.61 -23.62 15.69
CA HIS A 191 26.90 -24.69 16.40
C HIS A 191 26.47 -24.24 17.79
N ARG A 192 25.36 -24.83 18.29
CA ARG A 192 24.84 -24.57 19.63
C ARG A 192 25.40 -25.55 20.67
N ASP A 193 25.87 -25.04 21.80
CA ASP A 193 26.30 -25.76 23.02
C ASP A 193 27.52 -26.68 22.85
N THR A 194 27.55 -27.55 21.84
CA THR A 194 28.59 -28.55 21.58
C THR A 194 29.00 -28.60 20.10
N LEU A 195 30.13 -29.27 19.81
CA LEU A 195 30.61 -29.51 18.43
C LEU A 195 29.63 -30.34 17.58
N GLU A 196 28.84 -31.21 18.21
CA GLU A 196 27.81 -32.04 17.56
C GLU A 196 26.40 -31.47 17.72
N GLY A 197 26.26 -30.26 18.27
CA GLY A 197 24.97 -29.62 18.52
C GLY A 197 24.32 -29.08 17.25
N ASP A 198 23.08 -28.59 17.39
CA ASP A 198 22.31 -28.05 16.26
C ASP A 198 23.05 -26.89 15.57
N GLU A 199 23.13 -26.97 14.24
CA GLU A 199 23.69 -25.90 13.41
C GLU A 199 22.75 -24.67 13.45
N ILE A 200 23.27 -23.56 13.98
CA ILE A 200 22.58 -22.28 14.08
C ILE A 200 22.64 -21.54 12.73
N ALA A 201 23.82 -21.57 12.09
CA ALA A 201 24.06 -20.99 10.78
C ALA A 201 25.36 -21.52 10.17
N SER A 202 25.44 -21.61 8.84
CA SER A 202 26.66 -21.94 8.11
C SER A 202 26.96 -20.92 7.02
N LEU A 203 28.25 -20.63 6.87
CA LEU A 203 28.83 -19.85 5.78
C LEU A 203 29.69 -20.77 4.92
N GLU A 204 29.07 -21.40 3.93
CA GLU A 204 29.80 -22.21 2.94
C GLU A 204 30.58 -21.34 1.94
N SER A 205 31.78 -21.80 1.57
CA SER A 205 32.56 -21.29 0.45
C SER A 205 32.35 -22.10 -0.82
N THR A 206 32.38 -21.43 -1.97
CA THR A 206 32.38 -22.07 -3.30
C THR A 206 33.77 -22.51 -3.77
N ARG A 207 34.84 -22.26 -2.99
CA ARG A 207 36.23 -22.61 -3.33
C ARG A 207 36.64 -23.90 -2.64
N ALA A 208 37.21 -24.83 -3.41
CA ALA A 208 37.71 -26.12 -2.90
C ALA A 208 38.91 -26.01 -1.94
N SER A 209 39.59 -24.86 -1.89
CA SER A 209 40.75 -24.58 -1.03
C SER A 209 40.40 -23.77 0.23
N ALA A 210 39.11 -23.59 0.55
CA ALA A 210 38.69 -22.74 1.65
C ALA A 210 39.04 -23.34 3.02
N VAL A 211 39.51 -22.51 3.94
CA VAL A 211 39.79 -22.94 5.32
C VAL A 211 38.47 -23.12 6.07
N HIS A 212 38.22 -24.30 6.60
CA HIS A 212 37.01 -24.61 7.37
C HIS A 212 37.22 -24.45 8.88
N ARG A 213 36.32 -23.72 9.53
CA ARG A 213 36.34 -23.36 10.95
C ARG A 213 34.97 -23.57 11.58
N ILE A 214 34.93 -23.95 12.85
CA ILE A 214 33.69 -24.18 13.59
C ILE A 214 33.67 -23.26 14.82
N LEU A 215 32.58 -22.54 15.01
CA LEU A 215 32.29 -21.71 16.19
C LEU A 215 31.20 -22.39 17.02
N VAL A 216 31.46 -22.61 18.30
CA VAL A 216 30.49 -23.21 19.23
C VAL A 216 30.06 -22.15 20.24
N SER A 217 28.75 -21.88 20.31
CA SER A 217 28.13 -21.02 21.31
C SER A 217 28.03 -21.75 22.64
N THR A 218 28.75 -21.30 23.67
CA THR A 218 28.66 -21.83 25.05
C THR A 218 28.10 -20.76 25.99
N GLY A 219 27.62 -21.16 27.19
CA GLY A 219 27.08 -20.23 28.18
C GLY A 219 28.07 -19.14 28.67
N GLU A 220 29.36 -19.30 28.42
CA GLU A 220 30.43 -18.35 28.76
C GLU A 220 30.97 -17.57 27.54
N GLY A 221 30.44 -17.82 26.33
CA GLY A 221 30.88 -17.18 25.08
C GLY A 221 31.16 -18.19 23.95
N PHE A 222 31.89 -17.78 22.92
CA PHE A 222 32.18 -18.58 21.73
C PHE A 222 33.57 -19.21 21.78
N LYS A 223 33.62 -20.53 21.49
CA LYS A 223 34.86 -21.30 21.33
C LYS A 223 35.07 -21.66 19.86
N ARG A 224 36.34 -21.74 19.46
CA ARG A 224 36.76 -21.93 18.06
C ARG A 224 37.40 -23.29 17.89
N PHE A 225 37.04 -23.99 16.83
CA PHE A 225 37.59 -25.27 16.47
C PHE A 225 38.00 -25.30 14.99
N ASN A 226 38.98 -26.13 14.66
CA ASN A 226 39.29 -26.47 13.28
C ASN A 226 38.30 -27.54 12.75
N HIS A 227 38.40 -27.87 11.46
CA HIS A 227 37.60 -28.94 10.83
C HIS A 227 37.83 -30.36 11.40
N LEU A 228 38.87 -30.54 12.23
CA LEU A 228 39.20 -31.81 12.90
C LEU A 228 38.68 -31.84 14.36
N GLY A 229 38.08 -30.76 14.85
CA GLY A 229 37.59 -30.65 16.22
C GLY A 229 38.64 -30.22 17.25
N ASP A 230 39.85 -29.82 16.85
CA ASP A 230 40.86 -29.28 17.76
C ASP A 230 40.57 -27.82 18.11
N SER A 231 40.73 -27.45 19.38
CA SER A 231 40.53 -26.09 19.85
C SER A 231 41.59 -25.13 19.31
N LEU A 232 41.15 -24.00 18.77
CA LEU A 232 42.01 -22.91 18.26
C LEU A 232 42.26 -21.81 19.31
N GLY A 233 41.87 -22.04 20.58
CA GLY A 233 42.24 -21.20 21.73
C GLY A 233 41.55 -21.60 23.03
N ASP A 234 42.11 -21.18 24.16
CA ASP A 234 41.70 -21.72 25.48
C ASP A 234 40.52 -20.98 26.14
N ALA A 235 40.24 -19.75 25.75
CA ALA A 235 39.21 -18.90 26.38
C ALA A 235 37.98 -18.71 25.49
N ALA A 236 36.79 -18.76 26.12
CA ALA A 236 35.55 -18.33 25.50
C ALA A 236 35.59 -16.80 25.30
N GLN A 237 35.18 -16.33 24.12
CA GLN A 237 35.21 -14.92 23.75
C GLN A 237 33.84 -14.43 23.25
N PRO A 238 33.58 -13.11 23.24
CA PRO A 238 32.43 -12.54 22.56
C PRO A 238 32.40 -12.93 21.06
N PHE A 239 31.19 -13.01 20.48
CA PHE A 239 30.97 -13.53 19.12
C PHE A 239 31.88 -12.87 18.07
N PHE A 240 31.89 -11.53 18.00
CA PHE A 240 32.65 -10.81 16.98
C PHE A 240 34.17 -10.93 17.15
N SER A 241 34.66 -11.11 18.38
CA SER A 241 36.08 -11.40 18.64
C SER A 241 36.43 -12.80 18.13
N ALA A 242 35.61 -13.78 18.47
CA ALA A 242 35.78 -15.15 17.99
C ALA A 242 35.67 -15.24 16.46
N LEU A 243 34.76 -14.48 15.84
CA LEU A 243 34.58 -14.40 14.40
C LEU A 243 35.78 -13.76 13.71
N LEU A 244 36.26 -12.61 14.20
CA LEU A 244 37.43 -11.94 13.62
C LEU A 244 38.68 -12.82 13.67
N ASP A 245 38.84 -13.59 14.75
CA ASP A 245 39.94 -14.53 14.92
C ASP A 245 39.85 -15.77 14.02
N THR A 246 38.70 -16.07 13.41
CA THR A 246 38.62 -17.12 12.39
C THR A 246 39.20 -16.68 11.05
N PHE A 247 39.38 -15.37 10.84
CA PHE A 247 39.88 -14.83 9.58
C PHE A 247 41.38 -15.05 9.42
N THR A 248 41.81 -15.44 8.22
CA THR A 248 43.22 -15.45 7.82
C THR A 248 43.74 -14.04 7.62
N ASP A 249 45.06 -13.85 7.68
CA ASP A 249 45.69 -12.55 7.42
C ASP A 249 45.32 -12.00 6.04
N GLU A 250 45.23 -12.87 5.03
CA GLU A 250 44.78 -12.50 3.68
C GLU A 250 43.32 -12.03 3.66
N ALA A 251 42.42 -12.69 4.39
CA ALA A 251 41.02 -12.28 4.47
C ALA A 251 40.87 -10.91 5.17
N ARG A 252 41.66 -10.64 6.22
CA ARG A 252 41.70 -9.35 6.90
C ARG A 252 42.17 -8.22 5.97
N ILE A 253 43.27 -8.46 5.23
CA ILE A 253 43.81 -7.48 4.27
C ILE A 253 42.79 -7.19 3.15
N ASN A 254 42.13 -8.21 2.62
CA ASN A 254 41.14 -8.03 1.55
C ASN A 254 39.90 -7.24 2.00
N LEU A 255 39.51 -7.35 3.27
CA LEU A 255 38.40 -6.60 3.88
C LEU A 255 38.81 -5.20 4.37
N GLU A 256 40.03 -4.75 4.06
CA GLU A 256 40.60 -3.49 4.54
C GLU A 256 40.64 -3.39 6.08
N LEU A 257 40.67 -4.53 6.78
CA LEU A 257 40.82 -4.61 8.23
C LEU A 257 42.33 -4.62 8.59
N PRO A 258 42.80 -3.74 9.49
CA PRO A 258 44.16 -3.82 10.02
C PRO A 258 44.44 -5.20 10.65
N LEU A 259 45.67 -5.69 10.58
CA LEU A 259 46.03 -6.96 11.24
C LEU A 259 45.83 -6.91 12.76
N THR A 260 45.86 -5.70 13.34
CA THR A 260 45.56 -5.40 14.75
C THR A 260 44.09 -5.00 14.99
N ALA A 261 43.19 -5.31 14.06
CA ALA A 261 41.78 -4.95 14.19
C ALA A 261 41.16 -5.56 15.45
N ASP A 262 40.27 -4.82 16.08
CA ASP A 262 39.46 -5.28 17.20
C ASP A 262 38.07 -5.73 16.74
N ALA A 263 37.33 -6.38 17.63
CA ALA A 263 35.97 -6.83 17.35
C ALA A 263 35.02 -5.67 17.00
N GLU A 264 35.29 -4.46 17.49
CA GLU A 264 34.45 -3.28 17.26
C GLU A 264 34.53 -2.80 15.80
N GLN A 265 35.70 -2.86 15.18
CA GLN A 265 35.86 -2.54 13.75
C GLN A 265 35.05 -3.48 12.84
N LEU A 266 35.07 -4.78 13.13
CA LEU A 266 34.26 -5.75 12.40
C LEU A 266 32.76 -5.51 12.62
N ARG A 267 32.36 -5.21 13.87
CA ARG A 267 30.97 -4.87 14.22
C ARG A 267 30.46 -3.65 13.47
N ILE A 268 31.25 -2.58 13.40
CA ILE A 268 30.88 -1.34 12.69
C ILE A 268 30.72 -1.60 11.19
N LEU A 269 31.64 -2.37 10.58
CA LEU A 269 31.56 -2.70 9.15
C LEU A 269 30.32 -3.54 8.85
N SER A 270 30.12 -4.65 9.56
CA SER A 270 28.96 -5.52 9.39
C SER A 270 27.66 -4.80 9.73
N GLY A 271 27.64 -3.94 10.77
CA GLY A 271 26.47 -3.15 11.17
C GLY A 271 26.06 -2.08 10.16
N ARG A 272 27.02 -1.45 9.46
CA ARG A 272 26.73 -0.53 8.34
C ARG A 272 26.04 -1.26 7.20
N ILE A 273 26.50 -2.46 6.84
CA ILE A 273 25.88 -3.27 5.80
C ILE A 273 24.52 -3.79 6.25
N ALA A 274 24.40 -4.29 7.49
CA ALA A 274 23.15 -4.76 8.06
C ALA A 274 22.06 -3.67 8.05
N SER A 275 22.44 -2.41 8.36
CA SER A 275 21.54 -1.27 8.31
C SER A 275 21.19 -0.82 6.89
N ALA A 276 22.13 -0.92 5.95
CA ALA A 276 21.92 -0.55 4.55
C ALA A 276 21.11 -1.61 3.78
N ARG A 277 21.28 -2.89 4.12
CA ARG A 277 20.69 -4.07 3.46
C ARG A 277 19.82 -4.86 4.43
N ARG A 278 18.79 -4.21 4.98
CA ARG A 278 17.82 -4.84 5.91
C ARG A 278 17.04 -6.00 5.27
N ASP A 279 16.81 -5.91 3.97
CA ASP A 279 16.30 -6.98 3.10
C ASP A 279 17.14 -8.24 3.22
N ARG A 280 18.47 -8.09 3.16
CA ARG A 280 19.41 -9.21 3.25
C ARG A 280 19.45 -9.83 4.64
N VAL A 281 19.38 -9.01 5.69
CA VAL A 281 19.25 -9.49 7.07
C VAL A 281 17.99 -10.35 7.24
N ALA A 282 16.86 -9.91 6.66
CA ALA A 282 15.61 -10.67 6.70
C ALA A 282 15.73 -12.04 6.00
N GLU A 283 16.39 -12.06 4.84
CA GLU A 283 16.65 -13.30 4.09
C GLU A 283 17.54 -14.28 4.86
N ILE A 284 18.64 -13.79 5.44
CA ILE A 284 19.57 -14.57 6.26
C ILE A 284 18.85 -15.18 7.48
N LEU A 285 17.96 -14.41 8.11
CA LEU A 285 17.13 -14.87 9.24
C LEU A 285 15.94 -15.76 8.83
N ARG A 286 15.87 -16.13 7.54
CA ARG A 286 14.80 -16.94 6.92
C ARG A 286 13.41 -16.40 7.23
N MET A 287 13.27 -15.07 7.25
CA MET A 287 11.99 -14.40 7.44
C MET A 287 11.14 -14.50 6.18
N GLN A 288 9.81 -14.40 6.33
CA GLN A 288 8.95 -14.22 5.15
C GLN A 288 9.30 -12.88 4.48
N PRO A 289 9.42 -12.83 3.14
CA PRO A 289 9.77 -11.61 2.43
C PRO A 289 8.73 -10.52 2.71
N ALA A 290 9.22 -9.32 3.06
CA ALA A 290 8.36 -8.15 3.24
C ALA A 290 7.69 -7.82 1.90
N ARG A 291 6.37 -7.84 1.87
CA ARG A 291 5.60 -7.64 0.63
C ARG A 291 5.63 -6.15 0.23
N PRO A 292 5.72 -5.82 -1.06
CA PRO A 292 5.75 -4.44 -1.50
C PRO A 292 4.38 -3.77 -1.28
N GLY A 293 4.40 -2.55 -0.72
CA GLY A 293 3.20 -1.71 -0.54
C GLY A 293 3.34 -0.68 0.57
N LEU A 294 4.06 -1.00 1.65
CA LEU A 294 4.20 -0.10 2.80
C LEU A 294 5.66 -0.08 3.29
N LYS A 295 6.34 1.07 3.14
CA LYS A 295 7.63 1.30 3.80
C LYS A 295 7.34 1.99 5.14
N TRP A 296 7.75 1.39 6.25
CA TRP A 296 7.56 2.02 7.55
C TRP A 296 8.41 3.29 7.66
N PRO A 297 7.91 4.35 8.32
CA PRO A 297 8.69 5.55 8.57
C PRO A 297 9.88 5.16 9.46
N GLN A 298 11.09 5.31 8.95
CA GLN A 298 12.32 5.06 9.70
C GLN A 298 12.65 6.29 10.56
N ARG A 299 13.24 6.05 11.72
CA ARG A 299 13.78 7.13 12.55
C ARG A 299 15.07 7.62 11.90
N LEU A 300 15.01 8.81 11.30
CA LEU A 300 16.16 9.48 10.71
C LEU A 300 17.15 9.90 11.82
N PRO A 301 18.42 10.14 11.50
CA PRO A 301 19.44 10.57 12.47
C PRO A 301 19.12 11.86 13.25
N ASP A 302 18.08 12.59 12.84
CA ASP A 302 17.59 13.81 13.47
C ASP A 302 16.30 13.61 14.30
N GLY A 303 15.89 12.37 14.55
CA GLY A 303 14.75 12.04 15.39
C GLY A 303 13.39 12.10 14.68
N ARG A 304 13.33 12.39 13.38
CA ARG A 304 12.09 12.38 12.59
C ARG A 304 11.72 10.98 12.12
N THR A 305 10.44 10.64 12.15
CA THR A 305 9.89 9.43 11.54
C THR A 305 9.56 9.71 10.06
N GLY A 306 10.21 9.02 9.10
CA GLY A 306 9.96 9.24 7.66
C GLY A 306 10.68 8.26 6.71
N TYR A 307 10.33 8.31 5.42
CA TYR A 307 10.88 7.44 4.37
C TYR A 307 12.27 7.91 3.90
N PRO A 308 13.24 7.01 3.64
CA PRO A 308 14.50 7.41 3.02
C PRO A 308 14.36 7.44 1.48
N MET A 309 14.34 8.65 0.91
CA MET A 309 14.76 8.89 -0.48
C MET A 309 15.54 10.20 -0.58
N SER A 310 16.79 10.09 -1.08
CA SER A 310 17.71 11.14 -1.53
C SER A 310 18.21 12.19 -0.51
N GLY A 311 18.82 11.73 0.58
CA GLY A 311 19.54 12.56 1.55
C GLY A 311 20.90 13.11 1.11
N ARG A 312 21.19 13.31 -0.18
CA ARG A 312 22.52 13.79 -0.64
C ARG A 312 22.59 15.22 -1.18
N MET A 313 21.50 15.99 -1.17
CA MET A 313 21.55 17.43 -1.49
C MET A 313 20.74 18.33 -0.54
N ARG A 314 20.24 17.82 0.61
CA ARG A 314 19.49 18.64 1.58
C ARG A 314 20.38 19.43 2.56
N GLY A 315 21.64 19.02 2.71
CA GLY A 315 22.61 19.66 3.61
C GLY A 315 23.41 20.80 2.97
N PHE A 316 23.49 20.87 1.65
CA PHE A 316 24.28 21.88 0.94
C PHE A 316 23.56 23.24 0.88
N PHE A 317 22.25 23.24 0.57
CA PHE A 317 21.47 24.49 0.41
C PHE A 317 21.08 25.17 1.73
N ARG A 318 21.13 24.48 2.87
CA ARG A 318 20.92 25.11 4.20
C ARG A 318 22.16 25.84 4.72
N ARG A 319 23.34 25.50 4.19
CA ARG A 319 24.64 25.99 4.67
C ARG A 319 25.12 27.27 3.96
N LEU A 320 24.40 27.70 2.91
CA LEU A 320 24.75 28.89 2.12
C LEU A 320 24.06 30.19 2.57
N GLY A 321 23.08 30.17 3.47
CA GLY A 321 22.64 31.38 4.18
C GLY A 321 22.38 32.62 3.30
N ILE A 322 21.67 32.48 2.18
CA ILE A 322 21.30 33.64 1.33
C ILE A 322 19.79 33.85 1.45
N GLY A 323 19.39 35.03 1.95
CA GLY A 323 18.01 35.54 1.89
C GLY A 323 17.56 35.85 0.47
N ALA A 324 17.41 34.80 -0.37
CA ALA A 324 17.14 34.92 -1.80
C ALA A 324 15.64 34.88 -2.19
N SER A 325 14.72 34.71 -1.24
CA SER A 325 13.26 34.71 -1.52
C SER A 325 12.69 36.06 -1.95
N SER A 326 13.51 37.12 -1.91
CA SER A 326 13.14 38.49 -2.30
C SER A 326 13.51 38.85 -3.75
N HIS A 327 14.30 38.05 -4.46
CA HIS A 327 14.91 38.46 -5.74
C HIS A 327 14.67 37.54 -6.95
N SER A 328 14.09 36.34 -6.79
CA SER A 328 13.74 35.45 -7.91
C SER A 328 12.37 34.79 -7.76
N PRO A 329 11.44 34.98 -8.72
CA PRO A 329 10.11 34.36 -8.68
C PRO A 329 10.15 32.83 -8.79
N GLU A 330 11.19 32.25 -9.39
CA GLU A 330 11.37 30.80 -9.56
C GLU A 330 11.67 30.10 -8.23
N LEU A 331 12.57 30.67 -7.41
CA LEU A 331 12.85 30.17 -6.06
C LEU A 331 11.65 30.35 -5.12
N ALA A 332 10.87 31.43 -5.30
CA ALA A 332 9.62 31.61 -4.57
C ALA A 332 8.59 30.53 -4.92
N VAL A 333 8.43 30.18 -6.21
CA VAL A 333 7.56 29.07 -6.63
C VAL A 333 8.07 27.73 -6.10
N LYS A 334 9.37 27.42 -6.19
CA LYS A 334 9.96 26.20 -5.60
C LYS A 334 9.79 26.12 -4.08
N SER A 335 9.77 27.26 -3.38
CA SER A 335 9.51 27.27 -1.93
C SER A 335 8.06 26.89 -1.59
N LEU A 336 7.11 27.36 -2.42
CA LEU A 336 5.68 27.05 -2.29
C LEU A 336 5.40 25.59 -2.71
N PHE A 337 5.98 25.15 -3.82
CA PHE A 337 5.80 23.84 -4.45
C PHE A 337 7.16 23.12 -4.64
N PRO A 338 7.65 22.37 -3.64
CA PRO A 338 8.99 21.77 -3.67
C PRO A 338 9.20 20.69 -4.73
N ASP A 339 8.14 19.99 -5.12
CA ASP A 339 8.20 18.88 -6.08
C ASP A 339 8.03 19.34 -7.52
N PHE A 340 7.80 20.65 -7.76
CA PHE A 340 7.74 21.17 -9.12
C PHE A 340 9.10 21.03 -9.78
N SER A 341 9.11 20.38 -10.93
CA SER A 341 10.22 20.41 -11.87
C SER A 341 10.43 21.83 -12.41
N ASP A 342 11.62 22.12 -12.92
CA ASP A 342 11.93 23.43 -13.50
C ASP A 342 10.99 23.80 -14.65
N ALA A 343 10.51 22.81 -15.40
CA ALA A 343 9.51 22.97 -16.46
C ALA A 343 8.12 23.34 -15.90
N GLU A 344 7.73 22.80 -14.75
CA GLU A 344 6.45 23.12 -14.11
C GLU A 344 6.47 24.48 -13.42
N VAL A 345 7.61 24.87 -12.80
CA VAL A 345 7.84 26.23 -12.29
C VAL A 345 7.69 27.25 -13.41
N THR A 346 8.33 26.96 -14.55
CA THR A 346 8.26 27.74 -15.79
C THR A 346 6.82 27.86 -16.29
N GLY A 347 6.13 26.73 -16.49
CA GLY A 347 4.76 26.71 -16.98
C GLY A 347 3.76 27.35 -16.00
N PHE A 348 4.03 27.31 -14.71
CA PHE A 348 3.27 28.04 -13.70
C PHE A 348 3.46 29.54 -13.85
N LEU A 349 4.70 30.03 -13.95
CA LEU A 349 4.99 31.45 -14.14
C LEU A 349 4.47 31.98 -15.48
N ILE A 350 4.52 31.21 -16.56
CA ILE A 350 3.94 31.59 -17.86
C ILE A 350 2.41 31.77 -17.73
N ARG A 351 1.71 30.80 -17.13
CA ARG A 351 0.26 30.91 -16.90
C ARG A 351 -0.08 32.10 -16.01
N LEU A 352 0.69 32.31 -14.95
CA LEU A 352 0.53 33.45 -14.05
C LEU A 352 0.74 34.79 -14.76
N ARG A 353 1.76 34.89 -15.62
CA ARG A 353 2.04 36.09 -16.41
C ARG A 353 0.95 36.33 -17.47
N ALA A 354 0.34 35.28 -18.00
CA ALA A 354 -0.77 35.38 -18.96
C ALA A 354 -2.10 35.88 -18.33
N GLU A 355 -2.25 35.78 -17.01
CA GLU A 355 -3.39 36.37 -16.28
C GLU A 355 -3.32 37.90 -16.19
N HIS A 356 -2.15 38.50 -16.41
CA HIS A 356 -1.95 39.95 -16.35
C HIS A 356 -2.39 40.63 -17.64
N THR A 357 -3.40 41.50 -17.55
CA THR A 357 -3.95 42.28 -18.67
C THR A 357 -3.46 43.74 -18.71
N GLY A 358 -2.55 44.12 -17.79
CA GLY A 358 -2.03 45.48 -17.66
C GLY A 358 -0.76 45.78 -18.47
N ALA A 359 -0.16 46.96 -18.26
CA ALA A 359 1.07 47.36 -18.93
C ALA A 359 2.26 46.45 -18.57
N ALA A 360 3.16 46.21 -19.51
CA ALA A 360 4.31 45.30 -19.36
C ALA A 360 5.24 45.65 -18.18
N GLY A 361 5.34 46.95 -17.84
CA GLY A 361 6.12 47.41 -16.67
C GLY A 361 5.55 47.02 -15.31
N GLN A 362 4.29 46.59 -15.22
CA GLN A 362 3.62 46.19 -13.97
C GLN A 362 3.55 44.67 -13.77
N LEU A 363 4.01 43.89 -14.75
CA LEU A 363 3.95 42.43 -14.74
C LEU A 363 4.73 41.83 -13.56
N GLN A 364 5.91 42.39 -13.25
CA GLN A 364 6.75 41.90 -12.16
C GLN A 364 6.10 42.12 -10.78
N ASP A 365 5.45 43.26 -10.58
CA ASP A 365 4.76 43.57 -9.33
C ASP A 365 3.51 42.70 -9.16
N PHE A 366 2.77 42.45 -10.26
CA PHE A 366 1.65 41.52 -10.27
C PHE A 366 2.06 40.09 -9.87
N VAL A 367 3.11 39.55 -10.49
CA VAL A 367 3.64 38.19 -10.18
C VAL A 367 4.08 38.12 -8.71
N ARG A 368 4.80 39.13 -8.21
CA ARG A 368 5.23 39.18 -6.80
C ARG A 368 4.05 39.26 -5.85
N GLN A 369 3.06 40.09 -6.13
CA GLN A 369 1.86 40.23 -5.31
C GLN A 369 1.08 38.90 -5.26
N ARG A 370 0.97 38.21 -6.39
CA ARG A 370 0.28 36.94 -6.49
C ARG A 370 1.01 35.82 -5.73
N LEU A 371 2.34 35.73 -5.87
CA LEU A 371 3.15 34.78 -5.09
C LEU A 371 3.08 35.06 -3.58
N ARG A 372 3.06 36.35 -3.18
CA ARG A 372 2.81 36.73 -1.78
C ARG A 372 1.44 36.30 -1.31
N SER A 373 0.38 36.52 -2.12
CA SER A 373 -0.97 36.08 -1.75
C SER A 373 -1.07 34.56 -1.56
N LEU A 374 -0.35 33.78 -2.38
CA LEU A 374 -0.28 32.32 -2.24
C LEU A 374 0.50 31.91 -0.98
N ALA A 375 1.59 32.62 -0.67
CA ALA A 375 2.35 32.39 0.57
C ALA A 375 1.53 32.72 1.82
N ASP A 376 0.72 33.77 1.77
CA ASP A 376 -0.19 34.15 2.86
C ASP A 376 -1.38 33.17 2.97
N GLU A 377 -1.93 32.70 1.84
CA GLU A 377 -2.94 31.64 1.81
C GLU A 377 -2.43 30.35 2.44
N LEU A 378 -1.20 29.92 2.11
CA LEU A 378 -0.56 28.76 2.73
C LEU A 378 -0.36 28.96 4.24
N ARG A 379 0.07 30.15 4.66
CA ARG A 379 0.28 30.46 6.08
C ARG A 379 -1.05 30.43 6.85
N ASN A 380 -2.10 31.00 6.28
CA ASN A 380 -3.44 30.96 6.85
C ASN A 380 -3.94 29.52 6.95
N LEU A 381 -3.81 28.73 5.88
CA LEU A 381 -4.15 27.31 5.87
C LEU A 381 -3.40 26.54 6.98
N GLN A 382 -2.09 26.75 7.10
CA GLN A 382 -1.28 26.11 8.15
C GLN A 382 -1.72 26.52 9.55
N THR A 383 -2.05 27.79 9.75
CA THR A 383 -2.53 28.30 11.04
C THR A 383 -3.88 27.69 11.39
N THR A 384 -4.86 27.75 10.49
CA THR A 384 -6.21 27.21 10.70
C THR A 384 -6.20 25.71 10.94
N LEU A 385 -5.41 24.94 10.18
CA LEU A 385 -5.30 23.51 10.38
C LEU A 385 -4.53 23.15 11.66
N GLY A 386 -3.53 23.97 12.04
CA GLY A 386 -2.80 23.83 13.30
C GLY A 386 -3.70 24.07 14.51
N THR A 387 -4.43 25.19 14.54
CA THR A 387 -5.40 25.49 15.60
C THR A 387 -6.48 24.43 15.70
N TRP A 388 -6.97 23.93 14.56
CA TRP A 388 -7.96 22.86 14.53
C TRP A 388 -7.46 21.57 15.18
N VAL A 389 -6.18 21.21 15.00
CA VAL A 389 -5.56 20.06 15.66
C VAL A 389 -5.32 20.34 17.14
N ASP A 390 -4.82 21.53 17.48
CA ASP A 390 -4.44 21.90 18.85
C ASP A 390 -5.64 22.06 19.78
N GLU A 391 -6.78 22.55 19.27
CA GLU A 391 -8.05 22.67 20.00
C GLU A 391 -8.76 21.32 20.20
N THR A 392 -8.28 20.25 19.55
CA THR A 392 -8.86 18.91 19.69
C THR A 392 -8.31 18.21 20.94
N PRO A 393 -9.16 17.76 21.87
CA PRO A 393 -8.72 16.94 22.99
C PRO A 393 -8.00 15.67 22.52
N PHE A 394 -7.07 15.14 23.31
CA PHE A 394 -6.41 13.87 23.01
C PHE A 394 -7.45 12.74 22.88
N SER A 395 -7.72 12.37 21.62
CA SER A 395 -8.78 11.45 21.20
C SER A 395 -8.45 10.91 19.81
N THR A 396 -9.16 9.88 19.35
CA THR A 396 -9.03 9.33 17.98
C THR A 396 -9.26 10.37 16.89
N LEU A 397 -10.05 11.41 17.18
CA LEU A 397 -10.28 12.53 16.28
C LEU A 397 -9.00 13.33 16.02
N ARG A 398 -8.13 13.50 17.02
CA ARG A 398 -6.90 14.31 16.88
C ARG A 398 -5.97 13.70 15.83
N THR A 399 -5.75 12.39 15.87
CA THR A 399 -4.90 11.69 14.90
C THR A 399 -5.48 11.76 13.48
N ALA A 400 -6.81 11.58 13.33
CA ALA A 400 -7.48 11.72 12.05
C ALA A 400 -7.34 13.15 11.49
N ARG A 401 -7.49 14.17 12.35
CA ARG A 401 -7.27 15.58 12.01
C ARG A 401 -5.82 15.88 11.63
N GLU A 402 -4.84 15.31 12.32
CA GLU A 402 -3.41 15.46 11.98
C GLU A 402 -3.08 14.87 10.61
N ILE A 403 -3.61 13.68 10.30
CA ILE A 403 -3.43 13.05 8.99
C ILE A 403 -4.14 13.86 7.91
N ALA A 404 -5.40 14.27 8.13
CA ALA A 404 -6.15 15.11 7.20
C ALA A 404 -5.43 16.43 6.94
N THR A 405 -4.96 17.12 7.99
CA THR A 405 -4.15 18.33 7.91
C THR A 405 -2.92 18.13 7.03
N ARG A 406 -2.19 17.02 7.21
CA ARG A 406 -1.00 16.70 6.40
C ARG A 406 -1.37 16.46 4.93
N ARG A 407 -2.46 15.75 4.66
CA ARG A 407 -2.93 15.46 3.28
C ARG A 407 -3.45 16.71 2.58
N ILE A 408 -4.24 17.55 3.26
CA ILE A 408 -4.74 18.84 2.75
C ILE A 408 -3.57 19.79 2.48
N HIS A 409 -2.64 19.92 3.43
CA HIS A 409 -1.43 20.73 3.26
C HIS A 409 -0.56 20.25 2.10
N GLY A 410 -0.31 18.94 2.01
CA GLY A 410 0.43 18.33 0.91
C GLY A 410 -0.25 18.54 -0.44
N CYS A 411 -1.57 18.39 -0.51
CA CYS A 411 -2.34 18.60 -1.73
C CYS A 411 -2.34 20.07 -2.18
N TRP A 412 -2.47 21.03 -1.26
CA TRP A 412 -2.30 22.44 -1.59
C TRP A 412 -0.91 22.71 -2.16
N ARG A 413 0.13 22.09 -1.58
CA ARG A 413 1.52 22.18 -2.07
C ARG A 413 1.83 21.32 -3.30
N ARG A 414 0.82 20.66 -3.90
CA ARG A 414 0.96 19.82 -5.10
C ARG A 414 1.83 18.58 -4.91
N LEU A 415 1.95 18.09 -3.68
CA LEU A 415 2.68 16.88 -3.31
C LEU A 415 1.82 15.61 -3.43
N SER A 416 0.63 15.71 -4.02
CA SER A 416 -0.32 14.60 -4.14
C SER A 416 -0.32 14.00 -5.54
N VAL A 417 -0.97 12.84 -5.69
CA VAL A 417 -0.95 12.05 -6.93
C VAL A 417 -1.49 12.86 -8.11
N HIS A 418 -0.78 12.79 -9.24
CA HIS A 418 -1.18 13.43 -10.50
C HIS A 418 -2.27 12.60 -11.16
N CYS A 419 -3.44 13.20 -11.38
CA CYS A 419 -4.53 12.56 -12.10
C CYS A 419 -4.34 12.78 -13.60
N ARG A 420 -4.27 11.70 -14.37
CA ARG A 420 -4.24 11.73 -15.83
C ARG A 420 -5.45 10.99 -16.40
N ASN A 421 -5.94 11.41 -17.56
CA ASN A 421 -6.96 10.61 -18.27
C ASN A 421 -6.32 9.37 -18.92
N PHE A 422 -7.14 8.49 -19.49
CA PHE A 422 -6.69 7.31 -20.23
C PHE A 422 -5.77 7.62 -21.43
N GLN A 423 -5.71 8.88 -21.87
CA GLN A 423 -4.84 9.36 -22.95
C GLN A 423 -3.52 9.94 -22.43
N GLY A 424 -3.30 9.95 -21.11
CA GLY A 424 -2.10 10.47 -20.46
C GLY A 424 -2.08 11.98 -20.22
N GLU A 425 -3.18 12.70 -20.52
CA GLU A 425 -3.29 14.14 -20.29
C GLU A 425 -3.52 14.45 -18.81
N PHE A 426 -2.83 15.48 -18.31
CA PHE A 426 -2.95 15.92 -16.92
C PHE A 426 -4.31 16.59 -16.65
N LEU A 427 -5.09 16.01 -15.72
CA LEU A 427 -6.41 16.50 -15.33
C LEU A 427 -6.37 17.39 -14.09
N GLY A 428 -5.41 17.16 -13.19
CA GLY A 428 -5.25 17.85 -11.92
C GLY A 428 -4.64 16.95 -10.84
N TYR A 429 -4.83 17.30 -9.58
CA TYR A 429 -4.31 16.55 -8.44
C TYR A 429 -5.43 15.76 -7.72
N ALA A 430 -5.07 14.66 -7.07
CA ALA A 430 -5.97 13.92 -6.19
C ALA A 430 -5.81 14.39 -4.74
N LEU A 431 -6.93 14.55 -4.03
CA LEU A 431 -6.97 14.61 -2.57
C LEU A 431 -7.74 13.40 -2.05
N ASP A 432 -7.06 12.58 -1.27
CA ASP A 432 -7.64 11.40 -0.62
C ASP A 432 -7.75 11.66 0.88
N LEU A 433 -8.98 11.69 1.39
CA LEU A 433 -9.33 11.82 2.81
C LEU A 433 -10.08 10.57 3.31
N ASP A 434 -10.00 9.46 2.59
CA ASP A 434 -10.75 8.25 2.89
C ASP A 434 -10.41 7.71 4.29
N ASN A 435 -11.44 7.22 4.97
CA ASN A 435 -11.39 6.60 6.30
C ASN A 435 -10.86 7.53 7.41
N LEU A 436 -10.97 8.85 7.23
CA LEU A 436 -10.59 9.84 8.24
C LEU A 436 -11.83 10.46 8.89
N ARG A 437 -12.17 9.98 10.09
CA ARG A 437 -13.24 10.58 10.90
C ARG A 437 -12.74 11.87 11.57
N VAL A 438 -12.84 12.97 10.84
CA VAL A 438 -12.33 14.28 11.26
C VAL A 438 -13.32 15.09 12.09
N GLY A 439 -14.59 14.67 12.13
CA GLY A 439 -15.68 15.44 12.73
C GLY A 439 -15.89 16.76 11.99
N GLU A 440 -16.13 17.85 12.72
CA GLU A 440 -16.27 19.18 12.12
C GLU A 440 -14.98 19.65 11.45
N ILE A 441 -15.09 19.97 10.16
CA ILE A 441 -14.01 20.53 9.32
C ILE A 441 -14.00 22.05 9.52
N PRO A 442 -12.83 22.68 9.74
CA PRO A 442 -12.74 24.12 9.92
C PRO A 442 -13.03 24.83 8.60
N GLU A 443 -13.42 26.10 8.66
CA GLU A 443 -13.54 26.90 7.44
C GLU A 443 -12.14 27.13 6.83
N ILE A 444 -11.87 26.42 5.74
CA ILE A 444 -10.60 26.54 5.02
C ILE A 444 -10.69 27.74 4.07
N ALA A 445 -9.96 28.81 4.35
CA ALA A 445 -9.84 29.99 3.48
C ALA A 445 -8.73 29.80 2.42
N ALA A 446 -8.80 28.71 1.65
CA ALA A 446 -7.82 28.39 0.60
C ALA A 446 -8.51 27.78 -0.63
N SER A 447 -7.97 28.04 -1.82
CA SER A 447 -8.50 27.54 -3.09
C SER A 447 -7.88 26.20 -3.49
N PHE A 448 -8.73 25.22 -3.78
CA PHE A 448 -8.33 23.91 -4.31
C PHE A 448 -8.74 23.72 -5.77
N ALA A 449 -8.73 24.81 -6.55
CA ALA A 449 -9.11 24.80 -7.98
C ALA A 449 -8.23 23.89 -8.87
N HIS A 450 -7.11 23.37 -8.38
CA HIS A 450 -6.23 22.43 -9.07
C HIS A 450 -6.58 20.96 -8.83
N VAL A 451 -7.46 20.67 -7.88
CA VAL A 451 -7.84 19.31 -7.52
C VAL A 451 -8.90 18.81 -8.50
N ALA A 452 -8.61 17.68 -9.13
CA ALA A 452 -9.48 17.03 -10.09
C ALA A 452 -10.20 15.81 -9.50
N VAL A 453 -9.61 15.17 -8.49
CA VAL A 453 -10.19 13.99 -7.83
C VAL A 453 -10.24 14.24 -6.33
N LEU A 454 -11.42 14.12 -5.74
CA LEU A 454 -11.62 14.22 -4.29
C LEU A 454 -12.27 12.93 -3.79
N LYS A 455 -11.56 12.21 -2.92
CA LYS A 455 -12.07 11.03 -2.22
C LYS A 455 -12.23 11.36 -0.75
N ALA A 456 -13.42 11.19 -0.21
CA ALA A 456 -13.78 11.50 1.16
C ALA A 456 -14.76 10.44 1.68
N ARG A 457 -14.42 9.16 1.47
CA ARG A 457 -15.23 8.01 1.86
C ARG A 457 -15.09 7.71 3.35
N ASN A 458 -16.16 7.22 3.98
CA ASN A 458 -16.15 6.74 5.36
C ASN A 458 -15.57 7.75 6.37
N MET A 459 -15.98 9.02 6.24
CA MET A 459 -15.55 10.11 7.12
C MET A 459 -16.62 10.48 8.18
N GLN A 460 -17.83 9.89 8.09
CA GLN A 460 -19.01 10.25 8.89
C GLN A 460 -19.39 11.74 8.76
N LEU A 461 -19.19 12.32 7.58
CA LEU A 461 -19.51 13.73 7.36
C LEU A 461 -21.02 13.94 7.28
N THR A 462 -21.48 14.99 7.94
CA THR A 462 -22.84 15.51 7.75
C THR A 462 -22.91 16.38 6.49
N GLN A 463 -24.13 16.71 6.06
CA GLN A 463 -24.34 17.58 4.90
C GLN A 463 -23.65 18.93 5.04
N SER A 464 -23.77 19.60 6.20
CA SER A 464 -23.19 20.92 6.42
C SER A 464 -21.67 20.90 6.37
N GLN A 465 -21.05 19.88 6.99
CA GLN A 465 -19.60 19.69 6.97
C GLN A 465 -19.09 19.41 5.56
N THR A 466 -19.83 18.60 4.80
CA THR A 466 -19.51 18.31 3.40
C THR A 466 -19.60 19.58 2.54
N ASP A 467 -20.62 20.42 2.75
CA ASP A 467 -20.73 21.70 2.05
C ASP A 467 -19.56 22.64 2.37
N VAL A 468 -19.12 22.71 3.63
CA VAL A 468 -17.94 23.50 4.03
C VAL A 468 -16.68 22.99 3.33
N LEU A 469 -16.49 21.67 3.28
CA LEU A 469 -15.35 21.07 2.58
C LEU A 469 -15.40 21.38 1.07
N LEU A 470 -16.51 21.07 0.42
CA LEU A 470 -16.66 21.12 -1.04
C LEU A 470 -16.64 22.55 -1.61
N ARG A 471 -16.98 23.58 -0.81
CA ARG A 471 -16.99 24.99 -1.23
C ARG A 471 -15.67 25.44 -1.87
N ASN A 472 -14.55 24.87 -1.45
CA ASN A 472 -13.22 25.26 -1.91
C ASN A 472 -12.74 24.54 -3.19
N PHE A 473 -13.52 23.60 -3.71
CA PHE A 473 -13.16 22.72 -4.82
C PHE A 473 -14.02 23.01 -6.07
N SER A 474 -13.53 23.85 -6.98
CA SER A 474 -14.32 24.30 -8.14
C SER A 474 -14.15 23.50 -9.43
N ASN A 475 -13.06 22.72 -9.57
CA ASN A 475 -12.70 22.03 -10.82
C ASN A 475 -12.65 20.50 -10.69
N VAL A 476 -13.34 19.94 -9.69
CA VAL A 476 -13.39 18.49 -9.48
C VAL A 476 -14.08 17.82 -10.66
N ARG A 477 -13.49 16.70 -11.09
CA ARG A 477 -13.99 15.81 -12.14
C ARG A 477 -14.54 14.51 -11.56
N SER A 478 -13.89 13.98 -10.54
CA SER A 478 -14.33 12.76 -9.83
C SER A 478 -14.48 13.04 -8.34
N LEU A 479 -15.68 12.85 -7.82
CA LEU A 479 -16.04 13.07 -6.41
C LEU A 479 -16.63 11.79 -5.82
N SER A 480 -16.01 11.29 -4.74
CA SER A 480 -16.51 10.15 -3.98
C SER A 480 -16.73 10.53 -2.53
N LEU A 481 -17.98 10.39 -2.07
CA LEU A 481 -18.46 10.67 -0.71
C LEU A 481 -19.18 9.45 -0.12
N ASP A 482 -18.74 8.25 -0.49
CA ASP A 482 -19.37 7.00 -0.09
C ASP A 482 -19.29 6.79 1.43
N PHE A 483 -20.28 6.11 2.02
CA PHE A 483 -20.29 5.76 3.46
C PHE A 483 -20.20 6.99 4.40
N ASN A 484 -20.94 8.06 4.10
CA ASN A 484 -21.08 9.21 5.00
C ASN A 484 -22.51 9.29 5.58
N ASP A 485 -22.81 10.35 6.34
CA ASP A 485 -24.13 10.57 6.94
C ASP A 485 -24.94 11.63 6.17
N LEU A 486 -24.91 11.53 4.84
CA LEU A 486 -25.57 12.50 3.96
C LEU A 486 -27.07 12.20 3.86
N HIS A 487 -27.89 13.08 4.43
CA HIS A 487 -29.35 13.01 4.35
C HIS A 487 -29.92 13.69 3.09
N SER A 488 -29.18 14.62 2.49
CA SER A 488 -29.52 15.21 1.18
C SER A 488 -28.25 15.60 0.43
N MET A 489 -28.36 15.84 -0.88
CA MET A 489 -27.20 16.23 -1.70
C MET A 489 -26.65 17.61 -1.28
N PRO A 490 -25.34 17.73 -0.99
CA PRO A 490 -24.71 19.01 -0.67
C PRO A 490 -24.88 20.06 -1.78
N ALA A 491 -25.25 21.29 -1.40
CA ALA A 491 -25.52 22.35 -2.37
C ALA A 491 -24.26 22.77 -3.15
N SER A 492 -23.08 22.60 -2.56
CA SER A 492 -21.78 22.96 -3.14
C SER A 492 -21.46 22.17 -4.40
N ILE A 493 -22.05 20.98 -4.57
CA ILE A 493 -21.91 20.16 -5.80
C ILE A 493 -22.46 20.92 -7.02
N ALA A 494 -23.45 21.80 -6.85
CA ALA A 494 -24.05 22.56 -7.96
C ALA A 494 -23.04 23.45 -8.71
N HIS A 495 -21.93 23.84 -8.06
CA HIS A 495 -20.90 24.68 -8.67
C HIS A 495 -19.84 23.88 -9.44
N MET A 496 -19.82 22.55 -9.32
CA MET A 496 -18.82 21.66 -9.93
C MET A 496 -19.17 21.29 -11.38
N THR A 497 -19.25 22.29 -12.26
CA THR A 497 -19.67 22.11 -13.67
C THR A 497 -18.77 21.19 -14.51
N ARG A 498 -17.59 20.82 -14.01
CA ARG A 498 -16.62 19.90 -14.65
C ARG A 498 -16.73 18.46 -14.17
N LEU A 499 -17.66 18.15 -13.27
CA LEU A 499 -17.82 16.83 -12.69
C LEU A 499 -18.26 15.82 -13.76
N THR A 500 -17.51 14.74 -13.89
CA THR A 500 -17.77 13.59 -14.78
C THR A 500 -18.21 12.35 -13.99
N GLU A 501 -17.76 12.22 -12.74
CA GLU A 501 -18.05 11.08 -11.87
C GLU A 501 -18.49 11.56 -10.49
N LEU A 502 -19.64 11.08 -10.03
CA LEU A 502 -20.17 11.35 -8.70
C LEU A 502 -20.59 10.04 -8.03
N SER A 503 -20.00 9.74 -6.89
CA SER A 503 -20.34 8.59 -6.06
C SER A 503 -20.80 9.04 -4.67
N LEU A 504 -22.04 8.69 -4.31
CA LEU A 504 -22.66 8.97 -3.02
C LEU A 504 -23.18 7.70 -2.35
N SER A 505 -22.63 6.54 -2.70
CA SER A 505 -23.15 5.24 -2.27
C SER A 505 -23.15 5.09 -0.74
N HIS A 506 -24.05 4.26 -0.22
CA HIS A 506 -24.17 3.96 1.21
C HIS A 506 -24.35 5.21 2.10
N ASN A 507 -25.16 6.17 1.64
CA ASN A 507 -25.59 7.33 2.43
C ASN A 507 -27.11 7.29 2.66
N PRO A 508 -27.63 7.78 3.82
CA PRO A 508 -29.07 7.87 4.09
C PRO A 508 -29.77 9.00 3.31
N LEU A 509 -29.49 9.10 2.01
CA LEU A 509 -29.95 10.19 1.15
C LEU A 509 -31.45 10.11 0.87
N GLN A 510 -32.15 11.21 1.16
CA GLN A 510 -33.51 11.45 0.69
C GLN A 510 -33.48 12.20 -0.64
N TRP A 511 -34.19 11.67 -1.64
CA TRP A 511 -34.24 12.30 -2.97
C TRP A 511 -35.28 13.42 -3.02
N THR A 512 -34.82 14.64 -3.29
CA THR A 512 -35.66 15.85 -3.30
C THR A 512 -35.55 16.61 -4.64
N GLU A 513 -36.46 17.55 -4.90
CA GLU A 513 -36.38 18.43 -6.08
C GLU A 513 -35.11 19.30 -6.09
N ALA A 514 -34.58 19.64 -4.92
CA ALA A 514 -33.28 20.31 -4.80
C ALA A 514 -32.15 19.43 -5.36
N SER A 515 -32.18 18.12 -5.11
CA SER A 515 -31.21 17.16 -5.65
C SER A 515 -31.27 17.11 -7.18
N ASN A 516 -32.48 17.10 -7.75
CA ASN A 516 -32.68 17.19 -9.20
C ASN A 516 -32.15 18.50 -9.79
N THR A 517 -32.30 19.62 -9.07
CA THR A 517 -31.80 20.93 -9.51
C THR A 517 -30.28 20.95 -9.56
N ILE A 518 -29.61 20.35 -8.57
CA ILE A 518 -28.15 20.19 -8.56
C ILE A 518 -27.70 19.36 -9.77
N LEU A 519 -28.32 18.20 -10.01
CA LEU A 519 -27.99 17.34 -11.14
C LEU A 519 -28.15 18.03 -12.51
N ARG A 520 -29.17 18.87 -12.68
CA ARG A 520 -29.38 19.63 -13.93
C ARG A 520 -28.25 20.61 -14.24
N ASN A 521 -27.48 21.05 -13.24
CA ASN A 521 -26.31 21.91 -13.44
C ASN A 521 -25.06 21.12 -13.86
N LEU A 522 -25.05 19.79 -13.67
CA LEU A 522 -23.92 18.92 -13.97
C LEU A 522 -23.97 18.37 -15.39
N ASN A 523 -23.82 19.26 -16.38
CA ASN A 523 -23.95 18.93 -17.82
C ASN A 523 -22.88 17.98 -18.39
N ARG A 524 -21.86 17.63 -17.60
CA ARG A 524 -20.74 16.75 -17.99
C ARG A 524 -20.72 15.44 -17.20
N LEU A 525 -21.73 15.20 -16.36
CA LEU A 525 -21.78 14.00 -15.54
C LEU A 525 -22.02 12.78 -16.42
N GLU A 526 -21.07 11.85 -16.42
CA GLU A 526 -21.11 10.60 -17.16
C GLU A 526 -21.45 9.41 -16.24
N ILE A 527 -20.98 9.44 -14.99
CA ILE A 527 -21.15 8.36 -14.00
C ILE A 527 -21.82 8.91 -12.74
N LEU A 528 -22.93 8.30 -12.35
CA LEU A 528 -23.63 8.59 -11.10
C LEU A 528 -23.87 7.28 -10.33
N ASP A 529 -23.26 7.18 -9.15
CA ASP A 529 -23.46 6.07 -8.22
C ASP A 529 -24.25 6.55 -6.98
N LEU A 530 -25.44 5.97 -6.81
CA LEU A 530 -26.35 6.16 -5.67
C LEU A 530 -26.71 4.81 -5.03
N ASN A 531 -25.86 3.79 -5.17
CA ASN A 531 -26.10 2.47 -4.61
C ASN A 531 -26.33 2.54 -3.09
N PHE A 532 -27.32 1.80 -2.61
CA PHE A 532 -27.70 1.69 -1.21
C PHE A 532 -28.08 3.03 -0.55
N CYS A 533 -28.57 3.99 -1.34
CA CYS A 533 -29.18 5.22 -0.84
C CYS A 533 -30.69 5.05 -0.68
N ALA A 534 -31.26 5.37 0.48
CA ALA A 534 -32.71 5.19 0.74
C ALA A 534 -33.58 6.26 0.04
N LEU A 535 -33.58 6.28 -1.30
CA LEU A 535 -34.26 7.29 -2.12
C LEU A 535 -35.79 7.22 -1.96
N GLY A 536 -36.35 6.03 -1.78
CA GLY A 536 -37.77 5.79 -1.49
C GLY A 536 -38.71 5.78 -2.71
N ALA A 537 -39.98 5.44 -2.46
CA ALA A 537 -41.01 5.14 -3.47
C ALA A 537 -41.35 6.30 -4.45
N GLY A 538 -41.06 7.55 -4.06
CA GLY A 538 -41.38 8.76 -4.84
C GLY A 538 -40.19 9.42 -5.55
N ALA A 539 -39.02 8.80 -5.57
CA ALA A 539 -37.81 9.39 -6.12
C ALA A 539 -37.87 9.54 -7.66
N GLY A 540 -38.35 10.70 -8.11
CA GLY A 540 -38.31 11.10 -9.52
C GLY A 540 -36.94 11.65 -9.91
N ILE A 541 -35.99 10.80 -10.28
CA ILE A 541 -34.67 11.23 -10.78
C ILE A 541 -34.87 11.92 -12.14
N SER A 542 -34.49 13.20 -12.22
CA SER A 542 -34.56 13.96 -13.48
C SER A 542 -33.59 13.41 -14.53
N ALA A 543 -34.03 13.37 -15.80
CA ALA A 543 -33.19 12.93 -16.91
C ALA A 543 -31.98 13.86 -17.11
N ILE A 544 -30.78 13.29 -17.11
CA ILE A 544 -29.52 13.96 -17.46
C ILE A 544 -29.04 13.35 -18.78
N ASN A 545 -29.01 14.14 -19.86
CA ASN A 545 -28.74 13.59 -21.19
C ASN A 545 -27.28 13.11 -21.38
N SER A 546 -26.32 13.64 -20.61
CA SER A 546 -24.90 13.26 -20.67
C SER A 546 -24.55 11.97 -19.91
N LEU A 547 -25.48 11.44 -19.12
CA LEU A 547 -25.19 10.32 -18.23
C LEU A 547 -25.04 9.02 -19.04
N ARG A 548 -23.94 8.32 -18.81
CA ARG A 548 -23.61 7.05 -19.47
C ARG A 548 -23.82 5.85 -18.56
N LEU A 549 -23.51 5.99 -17.27
CA LEU A 549 -23.62 4.94 -16.26
C LEU A 549 -24.43 5.45 -15.05
N LEU A 550 -25.49 4.73 -14.70
CA LEU A 550 -26.34 5.03 -13.54
C LEU A 550 -26.43 3.81 -12.62
N PHE A 551 -26.09 3.97 -11.35
CA PHE A 551 -26.18 2.92 -10.34
C PHE A 551 -27.18 3.30 -9.24
N LEU A 552 -28.20 2.47 -9.08
CA LEU A 552 -29.35 2.67 -8.18
C LEU A 552 -29.67 1.39 -7.40
N ARG A 553 -28.70 0.52 -7.20
CA ARG A 553 -28.92 -0.75 -6.50
C ARG A 553 -29.38 -0.50 -5.06
N GLY A 554 -30.35 -1.24 -4.54
CA GLY A 554 -30.69 -1.16 -3.12
C GLY A 554 -31.26 0.20 -2.68
N THR A 555 -31.91 0.94 -3.57
CA THR A 555 -32.39 2.31 -3.29
C THR A 555 -33.85 2.41 -2.83
N GLY A 556 -34.59 1.30 -2.92
CA GLY A 556 -36.01 1.22 -2.51
C GLY A 556 -36.97 1.90 -3.49
N ILE A 557 -36.54 2.10 -4.74
CA ILE A 557 -37.39 2.67 -5.80
C ILE A 557 -38.46 1.65 -6.22
N GLU A 558 -39.69 2.12 -6.46
CA GLU A 558 -40.83 1.28 -6.87
C GLU A 558 -41.13 1.30 -8.39
N ARG A 559 -40.62 2.30 -9.12
CA ARG A 559 -40.87 2.50 -10.55
C ARG A 559 -39.60 2.92 -11.28
N LEU A 560 -39.51 2.64 -12.58
CA LEU A 560 -38.38 3.10 -13.37
C LEU A 560 -38.30 4.64 -13.39
N PRO A 561 -37.09 5.24 -13.38
CA PRO A 561 -36.93 6.67 -13.58
C PRO A 561 -37.54 7.11 -14.93
N GLN A 562 -38.27 8.22 -14.93
CA GLN A 562 -38.80 8.79 -16.17
C GLN A 562 -37.67 9.40 -17.01
N TRP A 563 -37.11 8.58 -17.90
CA TRP A 563 -35.98 8.96 -18.74
C TRP A 563 -36.40 9.28 -20.17
N ASN A 564 -35.71 10.23 -20.80
CA ASN A 564 -35.90 10.47 -22.24
C ASN A 564 -35.00 9.53 -23.04
N TRP A 565 -35.48 8.31 -23.25
CA TRP A 565 -34.74 7.24 -23.91
C TRP A 565 -34.23 7.61 -25.32
N LEU A 566 -34.93 8.49 -26.05
CA LEU A 566 -34.57 8.86 -27.43
C LEU A 566 -33.34 9.79 -27.55
N ARG A 567 -32.94 10.48 -26.47
CA ARG A 567 -31.83 11.46 -26.47
C ARG A 567 -30.78 11.17 -25.40
N SER A 568 -30.72 9.94 -24.94
CA SER A 568 -29.91 9.51 -23.81
C SER A 568 -28.64 8.81 -24.28
N ASP A 569 -27.49 9.23 -23.74
CA ASP A 569 -26.19 8.54 -23.93
C ASP A 569 -25.99 7.38 -22.94
N LEU A 570 -27.02 7.02 -22.18
CA LEU A 570 -26.98 5.97 -21.17
C LEU A 570 -26.67 4.59 -21.79
N ILE A 571 -25.57 4.01 -21.34
CA ILE A 571 -25.07 2.69 -21.72
C ILE A 571 -25.48 1.66 -20.66
N ARG A 572 -25.58 2.06 -19.38
CA ARG A 572 -25.89 1.13 -18.30
C ARG A 572 -26.75 1.76 -17.22
N MET A 573 -27.73 1.01 -16.75
CA MET A 573 -28.51 1.32 -15.57
C MET A 573 -28.63 0.09 -14.67
N ASP A 574 -28.14 0.19 -13.45
CA ASP A 574 -28.23 -0.86 -12.43
C ASP A 574 -29.36 -0.54 -11.45
N LEU A 575 -30.42 -1.35 -11.48
CA LEU A 575 -31.61 -1.22 -10.63
C LEU A 575 -31.78 -2.44 -9.74
N ARG A 576 -30.71 -3.21 -9.47
CA ARG A 576 -30.79 -4.42 -8.64
C ARG A 576 -31.30 -4.14 -7.22
N ASP A 577 -31.90 -5.14 -6.60
CA ASP A 577 -32.29 -5.11 -5.18
C ASP A 577 -33.21 -3.91 -4.81
N ASN A 578 -34.16 -3.56 -5.69
CA ASN A 578 -35.14 -2.50 -5.48
C ASN A 578 -36.56 -3.07 -5.25
N SER A 579 -37.55 -2.19 -5.14
CA SER A 579 -38.96 -2.54 -4.89
C SER A 579 -39.81 -2.46 -6.16
N ILE A 580 -39.21 -2.60 -7.35
CA ILE A 580 -39.92 -2.46 -8.63
C ILE A 580 -40.82 -3.69 -8.84
N SER A 581 -42.13 -3.47 -8.95
CA SER A 581 -43.11 -4.55 -9.08
C SER A 581 -43.79 -4.62 -10.44
N GLU A 582 -43.98 -3.48 -11.10
CA GLU A 582 -44.58 -3.39 -12.43
C GLU A 582 -43.74 -2.53 -13.37
N ILE A 583 -43.64 -2.96 -14.63
CA ILE A 583 -43.11 -2.17 -15.73
C ILE A 583 -44.19 -2.12 -16.82
N SER A 584 -44.53 -0.91 -17.28
CA SER A 584 -45.59 -0.67 -18.27
C SER A 584 -45.13 -0.99 -19.70
N LEU A 585 -46.07 -1.29 -20.59
CA LEU A 585 -45.76 -1.55 -22.01
C LEU A 585 -45.16 -0.33 -22.71
N ASP A 586 -45.63 0.87 -22.40
CA ASP A 586 -45.12 2.12 -22.98
C ASP A 586 -43.66 2.37 -22.58
N GLU A 587 -43.26 2.05 -21.34
CA GLU A 587 -41.86 2.13 -20.90
C GLU A 587 -40.99 1.15 -21.67
N LEU A 588 -41.45 -0.09 -21.87
CA LEU A 588 -40.73 -1.10 -22.63
C LEU A 588 -40.56 -0.72 -24.11
N ASP A 589 -41.62 -0.19 -24.72
CA ASP A 589 -41.60 0.27 -26.11
C ASP A 589 -40.68 1.49 -26.31
N ASN A 590 -40.65 2.40 -25.33
CA ASN A 590 -39.77 3.56 -25.37
C ASN A 590 -38.29 3.16 -25.19
N ILE A 591 -38.02 2.19 -24.32
CA ILE A 591 -36.69 1.57 -24.18
C ILE A 591 -36.30 0.87 -25.49
N ASP A 592 -37.20 0.12 -26.15
CA ASP A 592 -36.94 -0.58 -27.43
C ASP A 592 -36.55 0.37 -28.57
N ARG A 593 -37.28 1.49 -28.71
CA ARG A 593 -36.97 2.51 -29.72
C ARG A 593 -35.59 3.14 -29.50
N SER A 594 -35.16 3.27 -28.24
CA SER A 594 -33.82 3.75 -27.87
C SER A 594 -32.74 2.69 -28.12
N LEU A 595 -33.02 1.41 -27.81
CA LEU A 595 -32.12 0.27 -28.01
C LEU A 595 -31.74 0.02 -29.49
N SER A 596 -32.51 0.58 -30.42
CA SER A 596 -32.19 0.59 -31.85
C SER A 596 -31.02 1.54 -32.19
N SER A 597 -30.69 2.49 -31.31
CA SER A 597 -29.65 3.51 -31.49
C SER A 597 -28.55 3.50 -30.42
N SER A 598 -28.82 3.01 -29.19
CA SER A 598 -27.87 2.97 -28.07
C SER A 598 -27.77 1.58 -27.39
N ARG A 599 -26.57 1.18 -26.95
CA ARG A 599 -26.27 -0.12 -26.30
C ARG A 599 -26.63 -0.10 -24.80
N LEU A 600 -27.90 0.16 -24.46
CA LEU A 600 -28.33 0.25 -23.07
C LEU A 600 -28.46 -1.14 -22.41
N HIS A 601 -27.79 -1.33 -21.26
CA HIS A 601 -27.86 -2.50 -20.39
C HIS A 601 -28.67 -2.19 -19.12
N LEU A 602 -29.74 -2.96 -18.88
CA LEU A 602 -30.63 -2.81 -17.72
C LEU A 602 -30.53 -4.04 -16.80
N HIS A 603 -30.18 -3.82 -15.53
CA HIS A 603 -30.13 -4.88 -14.51
C HIS A 603 -31.29 -4.73 -13.53
N LEU A 604 -32.14 -5.75 -13.40
CA LEU A 604 -33.37 -5.72 -12.59
C LEU A 604 -33.45 -6.84 -11.54
N ASN A 605 -32.39 -7.64 -11.37
CA ASN A 605 -32.35 -8.74 -10.40
C ASN A 605 -32.68 -8.26 -8.97
N GLY A 606 -33.31 -9.11 -8.16
CA GLY A 606 -33.64 -8.77 -6.77
C GLY A 606 -34.86 -7.85 -6.59
N ASN A 607 -35.60 -7.55 -7.66
CA ASN A 607 -36.87 -6.81 -7.60
C ASN A 607 -38.10 -7.76 -7.53
N PRO A 608 -39.17 -7.38 -6.80
CA PRO A 608 -40.42 -8.13 -6.70
C PRO A 608 -41.31 -7.99 -7.94
N LEU A 609 -40.77 -8.28 -9.13
CA LEU A 609 -41.48 -8.17 -10.41
C LEU A 609 -42.69 -9.11 -10.45
N ASN A 610 -43.87 -8.56 -10.75
CA ASN A 610 -45.10 -9.33 -10.83
C ASN A 610 -45.14 -10.26 -12.07
N SER A 611 -45.92 -11.34 -11.99
CA SER A 611 -46.03 -12.33 -13.07
C SER A 611 -46.47 -11.74 -14.43
N PRO A 612 -47.41 -10.78 -14.50
CA PRO A 612 -47.75 -10.09 -15.75
C PRO A 612 -46.57 -9.35 -16.37
N THR A 613 -45.77 -8.64 -15.57
CA THR A 613 -44.57 -7.94 -16.03
C THR A 613 -43.55 -8.93 -16.53
N LEU A 614 -43.27 -10.01 -15.79
CA LEU A 614 -42.37 -11.07 -16.26
C LEU A 614 -42.83 -11.70 -17.58
N ALA A 615 -44.14 -11.88 -17.77
CA ALA A 615 -44.70 -12.36 -19.04
C ALA A 615 -44.49 -11.35 -20.19
N ARG A 616 -44.72 -10.05 -19.95
CA ARG A 616 -44.43 -8.97 -20.92
C ARG A 616 -42.95 -8.95 -21.30
N ILE A 617 -42.06 -9.04 -20.31
CA ILE A 617 -40.60 -9.08 -20.52
C ILE A 617 -40.19 -10.33 -21.31
N ARG A 618 -40.75 -11.50 -21.00
CA ARG A 618 -40.50 -12.74 -21.74
C ARG A 618 -40.99 -12.65 -23.18
N GLN A 619 -42.21 -12.18 -23.40
CA GLN A 619 -42.78 -11.98 -24.73
C GLN A 619 -41.95 -10.96 -25.55
N PHE A 620 -41.48 -9.91 -24.89
CA PHE A 620 -40.55 -8.93 -25.47
C PHE A 620 -39.21 -9.57 -25.86
N ARG A 621 -38.65 -10.47 -25.02
CA ARG A 621 -37.41 -11.21 -25.30
C ARG A 621 -37.56 -12.28 -26.40
N GLU A 622 -38.70 -12.97 -26.44
CA GLU A 622 -38.97 -14.08 -27.36
C GLU A 622 -39.37 -13.60 -28.76
N GLY A 623 -39.97 -12.42 -28.89
CA GLY A 623 -40.38 -11.86 -30.18
C GLY A 623 -39.23 -11.29 -31.03
N ARG A 624 -38.06 -10.98 -30.43
CA ARG A 624 -36.88 -10.46 -31.12
C ARG A 624 -35.60 -10.91 -30.40
N LEU A 625 -34.79 -11.76 -31.05
CA LEU A 625 -33.50 -12.27 -30.55
C LEU A 625 -32.54 -11.15 -30.10
N ARG A 626 -32.52 -10.77 -28.82
CA ARG A 626 -31.32 -10.27 -28.09
C ARG A 626 -31.48 -10.45 -26.56
N PRO A 627 -30.57 -11.19 -25.86
CA PRO A 627 -30.52 -11.25 -24.41
C PRO A 627 -29.86 -9.97 -23.87
N ARG A 628 -30.62 -8.88 -23.73
CA ARG A 628 -30.09 -7.56 -23.30
C ARG A 628 -30.53 -7.11 -21.91
N TRP A 629 -31.35 -7.93 -21.24
CA TRP A 629 -31.91 -7.63 -19.95
C TRP A 629 -31.30 -8.59 -18.93
N GLY A 630 -30.59 -8.05 -17.95
CA GLY A 630 -30.01 -8.81 -16.84
C GLY A 630 -31.08 -9.25 -15.85
N VAL A 631 -32.08 -9.99 -16.33
CA VAL A 631 -33.03 -10.77 -15.54
C VAL A 631 -32.59 -12.22 -15.68
N THR A 632 -31.55 -12.60 -14.92
CA THR A 632 -31.27 -14.00 -14.63
C THR A 632 -32.44 -14.52 -13.80
N GLN A 633 -32.83 -15.79 -14.01
CA GLN A 633 -33.97 -16.40 -13.32
C GLN A 633 -33.98 -15.99 -11.83
N ASN A 634 -35.05 -15.32 -11.38
CA ASN A 634 -35.26 -14.99 -9.97
C ASN A 634 -35.38 -16.33 -9.19
N VAL A 635 -34.24 -16.91 -8.84
CA VAL A 635 -34.14 -17.75 -7.65
C VAL A 635 -34.22 -16.74 -6.50
N GLN A 636 -35.26 -16.88 -5.66
CA GLN A 636 -35.31 -16.12 -4.41
C GLN A 636 -33.96 -16.22 -3.72
N PRO A 637 -33.38 -15.13 -3.20
CA PRO A 637 -32.12 -15.22 -2.47
C PRO A 637 -32.34 -16.25 -1.35
N PRO A 638 -31.60 -17.38 -1.34
CA PRO A 638 -31.67 -18.27 -0.21
C PRO A 638 -31.25 -17.46 1.02
N ALA A 639 -31.93 -17.68 2.15
CA ALA A 639 -31.70 -16.98 3.42
C ALA A 639 -30.31 -17.27 4.06
N VAL A 640 -29.38 -17.86 3.30
CA VAL A 640 -28.02 -18.19 3.67
C VAL A 640 -27.14 -17.57 2.57
N GLY A 641 -26.22 -16.67 2.95
CA GLY A 641 -25.35 -16.00 1.99
C GLY A 641 -24.49 -16.95 1.15
N PRO A 642 -23.69 -16.43 0.19
CA PRO A 642 -22.97 -17.24 -0.79
C PRO A 642 -22.16 -18.36 -0.12
N ASP A 643 -22.47 -19.60 -0.51
CA ASP A 643 -21.99 -20.78 0.17
C ASP A 643 -20.52 -21.05 -0.17
N SER A 644 -19.71 -21.38 0.85
CA SER A 644 -18.31 -21.79 0.68
C SER A 644 -18.19 -23.28 0.31
N THR A 645 -19.26 -24.07 0.52
CA THR A 645 -19.26 -25.51 0.23
C THR A 645 -18.88 -25.88 -1.21
N PRO A 646 -19.24 -25.12 -2.28
CA PRO A 646 -18.87 -25.47 -3.64
C PRO A 646 -17.35 -25.42 -3.86
N TRP A 647 -16.66 -24.54 -3.13
CA TRP A 647 -15.22 -24.26 -3.25
C TRP A 647 -14.36 -25.08 -2.28
N LEU A 648 -14.98 -25.77 -1.31
CA LEU A 648 -14.31 -26.61 -0.32
C LEU A 648 -14.36 -28.11 -0.64
N ALA A 649 -15.04 -28.49 -1.73
CA ALA A 649 -15.16 -29.88 -2.15
C ALA A 649 -13.78 -30.50 -2.47
N GLY A 650 -13.49 -31.69 -1.93
CA GLY A 650 -12.26 -32.45 -2.21
C GLY A 650 -11.05 -32.16 -1.32
N LEU A 651 -11.20 -31.36 -0.24
CA LEU A 651 -10.11 -31.00 0.67
C LEU A 651 -10.11 -31.81 1.98
N ASP A 652 -8.92 -32.04 2.53
CA ASP A 652 -8.73 -32.66 3.86
C ASP A 652 -9.31 -31.79 5.00
N ARG A 653 -9.70 -32.43 6.11
CA ARG A 653 -10.32 -31.74 7.27
C ARG A 653 -9.51 -30.56 7.82
N GLU A 654 -8.18 -30.65 7.82
CA GLU A 654 -7.29 -29.59 8.29
C GLU A 654 -7.20 -28.40 7.32
N ARG A 655 -7.20 -28.67 6.01
CA ARG A 655 -7.23 -27.61 4.99
C ARG A 655 -8.59 -26.94 4.92
N MET A 656 -9.67 -27.70 5.12
CA MET A 656 -11.03 -27.17 5.18
C MET A 656 -11.20 -26.18 6.33
N THR A 657 -10.68 -26.46 7.52
CA THR A 657 -10.81 -25.52 8.66
C THR A 657 -10.04 -24.23 8.41
N VAL A 658 -8.82 -24.27 7.88
CA VAL A 658 -8.02 -23.08 7.54
C VAL A 658 -8.71 -22.24 6.45
N ARG A 659 -9.17 -22.87 5.37
CA ARG A 659 -9.82 -22.17 4.25
C ARG A 659 -11.19 -21.61 4.61
N THR A 660 -11.97 -22.33 5.42
CA THR A 660 -13.25 -21.84 5.97
C THR A 660 -13.02 -20.60 6.84
N ARG A 661 -11.96 -20.60 7.66
CA ARG A 661 -11.58 -19.45 8.49
C ARG A 661 -11.22 -18.23 7.63
N LEU A 662 -10.35 -18.43 6.64
CA LEU A 662 -9.95 -17.36 5.70
C LEU A 662 -11.15 -16.77 4.94
N TRP A 663 -12.09 -17.62 4.50
CA TRP A 663 -13.32 -17.17 3.84
C TRP A 663 -14.16 -16.27 4.74
N GLN A 664 -14.34 -16.66 6.00
CA GLN A 664 -15.09 -15.87 6.98
C GLN A 664 -14.39 -14.54 7.29
N ASP A 665 -13.08 -14.57 7.51
CA ASP A 665 -12.29 -13.37 7.84
C ASP A 665 -12.31 -12.35 6.68
N LEU A 666 -12.23 -12.80 5.42
CA LEU A 666 -12.37 -11.93 4.23
C LEU A 666 -13.80 -11.40 4.05
N ARG A 667 -14.82 -12.22 4.34
CA ARG A 667 -16.23 -11.82 4.24
C ARG A 667 -16.63 -10.79 5.30
N ALA A 668 -15.97 -10.80 6.46
CA ALA A 668 -16.17 -9.80 7.49
C ALA A 668 -15.57 -8.42 7.11
N SER A 669 -14.74 -8.36 6.06
CA SER A 669 -14.12 -7.11 5.61
C SER A 669 -15.14 -6.20 4.91
N ALA A 670 -15.03 -4.88 5.14
CA ALA A 670 -15.88 -3.89 4.50
C ALA A 670 -15.70 -3.88 2.96
N GLY A 671 -16.80 -3.78 2.20
CA GLY A 671 -16.77 -3.79 0.72
C GLY A 671 -16.64 -5.17 0.07
N SER A 672 -16.65 -6.26 0.85
CA SER A 672 -16.45 -7.63 0.34
C SER A 672 -17.67 -8.25 -0.37
N THR A 673 -18.86 -7.66 -0.23
CA THR A 673 -20.13 -8.24 -0.71
C THR A 673 -20.12 -8.55 -2.21
N ASP A 674 -19.66 -7.61 -3.04
CA ASP A 674 -19.64 -7.77 -4.49
C ASP A 674 -18.61 -8.80 -4.96
N PHE A 675 -17.47 -8.87 -4.26
CA PHE A 675 -16.47 -9.91 -4.48
C PHE A 675 -17.04 -11.31 -4.23
N PHE A 676 -17.73 -11.52 -3.12
CA PHE A 676 -18.35 -12.83 -2.83
C PHE A 676 -19.58 -13.14 -3.69
N GLN A 677 -20.32 -12.11 -4.12
CA GLN A 677 -21.40 -12.29 -5.09
C GLN A 677 -20.84 -12.74 -6.45
N MET A 678 -19.77 -12.12 -6.93
CA MET A 678 -19.08 -12.53 -8.14
C MET A 678 -18.56 -13.98 -8.03
N LEU A 679 -17.97 -14.37 -6.90
CA LEU A 679 -17.56 -15.77 -6.68
C LEU A 679 -18.76 -16.72 -6.71
N SER A 680 -19.91 -16.32 -6.18
CA SER A 680 -21.14 -17.10 -6.28
C SER A 680 -21.61 -17.21 -7.74
N ASP A 681 -21.56 -16.12 -8.49
CA ASP A 681 -21.99 -16.09 -9.90
C ASP A 681 -21.04 -16.92 -10.79
N LEU A 682 -19.74 -16.97 -10.46
CA LEU A 682 -18.77 -17.84 -11.13
C LEU A 682 -19.12 -19.33 -11.03
N THR A 683 -19.90 -19.77 -10.04
CA THR A 683 -20.38 -21.17 -9.98
C THR A 683 -21.32 -21.53 -11.14
N HIS A 684 -21.87 -20.53 -11.83
CA HIS A 684 -22.73 -20.72 -13.01
C HIS A 684 -21.95 -20.58 -14.33
N SER A 685 -20.63 -20.40 -14.29
CA SER A 685 -19.78 -20.23 -15.47
C SER A 685 -19.47 -21.56 -16.19
N ALA A 686 -19.06 -21.47 -17.46
CA ALA A 686 -18.55 -22.60 -18.25
C ALA A 686 -17.37 -23.29 -17.55
N ASP A 687 -16.45 -22.50 -17.00
CA ASP A 687 -15.25 -22.99 -16.33
C ASP A 687 -15.58 -23.78 -15.06
N PHE A 688 -16.63 -23.41 -14.32
CA PHE A 688 -17.06 -24.19 -13.15
C PHE A 688 -17.68 -25.54 -13.55
N SER A 689 -18.38 -25.60 -14.68
CA SER A 689 -18.99 -26.84 -15.18
C SER A 689 -17.98 -27.80 -15.79
N ASN A 690 -17.00 -27.27 -16.54
CA ASN A 690 -16.07 -28.07 -17.33
C ASN A 690 -14.70 -28.26 -16.65
N ASN A 691 -14.21 -27.31 -15.85
CA ASN A 691 -12.86 -27.26 -15.28
C ASN A 691 -12.86 -26.89 -13.79
N ARG A 692 -13.72 -27.55 -13.00
CA ARG A 692 -13.99 -27.20 -11.60
C ARG A 692 -12.76 -27.18 -10.70
N GLU A 693 -11.91 -28.21 -10.78
CA GLU A 693 -10.74 -28.34 -9.91
C GLU A 693 -9.77 -27.17 -10.10
N GLU A 694 -9.45 -26.85 -11.35
CA GLU A 694 -8.53 -25.75 -11.68
C GLU A 694 -9.10 -24.38 -11.34
N LEU A 695 -10.39 -24.15 -11.62
CA LEU A 695 -11.05 -22.90 -11.21
C LEU A 695 -11.03 -22.75 -9.69
N THR A 696 -11.21 -23.84 -8.94
CA THR A 696 -11.15 -23.83 -7.48
C THR A 696 -9.75 -23.45 -6.99
N GLU A 697 -8.68 -23.98 -7.59
CA GLU A 697 -7.30 -23.58 -7.25
C GLU A 697 -7.05 -22.09 -7.50
N ARG A 698 -7.49 -21.58 -8.66
CA ARG A 698 -7.37 -20.16 -9.04
C ARG A 698 -8.11 -19.23 -8.06
N VAL A 699 -9.35 -19.57 -7.72
CA VAL A 699 -10.15 -18.83 -6.73
C VAL A 699 -9.45 -18.80 -5.37
N TRP A 700 -8.92 -19.94 -4.91
CA TRP A 700 -8.20 -19.97 -3.63
C TRP A 700 -6.87 -19.21 -3.68
N ALA A 701 -6.13 -19.22 -4.79
CA ALA A 701 -4.93 -18.41 -4.95
C ALA A 701 -5.25 -16.90 -4.82
N MET A 702 -6.37 -16.47 -5.40
CA MET A 702 -6.86 -15.10 -5.28
C MET A 702 -7.26 -14.76 -3.84
N ILE A 703 -8.07 -15.61 -3.19
CA ILE A 703 -8.50 -15.44 -1.80
C ILE A 703 -7.30 -15.37 -0.86
N MET A 704 -6.32 -16.26 -1.01
CA MET A 704 -5.11 -16.25 -0.17
C MET A 704 -4.26 -14.99 -0.39
N SER A 705 -4.21 -14.47 -1.62
CA SER A 705 -3.49 -13.23 -1.94
C SER A 705 -4.20 -12.00 -1.38
N ALA A 706 -5.53 -11.94 -1.52
CA ALA A 706 -6.38 -10.89 -0.93
C ALA A 706 -6.37 -10.91 0.60
N ALA A 707 -6.32 -12.10 1.21
CA ALA A 707 -6.23 -12.26 2.66
C ALA A 707 -4.87 -11.86 3.25
N ALA A 708 -3.91 -11.52 2.40
CA ALA A 708 -2.54 -11.30 2.83
C ALA A 708 -1.95 -9.99 2.30
N SER A 709 -2.75 -9.13 1.66
CA SER A 709 -2.40 -7.75 1.32
C SER A 709 -3.64 -6.86 1.26
N ARG A 710 -3.60 -5.79 2.06
CA ARG A 710 -4.64 -4.77 2.12
C ARG A 710 -4.82 -4.02 0.79
N ASP A 711 -3.73 -3.54 0.20
CA ASP A 711 -3.80 -2.77 -1.05
C ASP A 711 -4.37 -3.61 -2.20
N LEU A 712 -3.96 -4.88 -2.30
CA LEU A 712 -4.51 -5.81 -3.27
C LEU A 712 -5.99 -6.12 -2.97
N ARG A 713 -6.34 -6.35 -1.70
CA ARG A 713 -7.73 -6.58 -1.28
C ARG A 713 -8.65 -5.43 -1.68
N PHE A 714 -8.24 -4.18 -1.44
CA PHE A 714 -9.00 -3.02 -1.89
C PHE A 714 -9.10 -2.93 -3.41
N GLN A 715 -8.01 -3.17 -4.15
CA GLN A 715 -8.07 -3.19 -5.61
C GLN A 715 -9.02 -4.28 -6.13
N LEU A 716 -9.00 -5.47 -5.54
CA LEU A 716 -9.88 -6.57 -5.91
C LEU A 716 -11.34 -6.30 -5.55
N PHE A 717 -11.60 -5.73 -4.38
CA PHE A 717 -12.97 -5.34 -3.98
C PHE A 717 -13.49 -4.20 -4.85
N ASP A 718 -12.65 -3.22 -5.17
CA ASP A 718 -12.99 -2.12 -6.08
C ASP A 718 -13.26 -2.67 -7.48
N LEU A 719 -12.42 -3.57 -8.01
CA LEU A 719 -12.65 -4.25 -9.29
C LEU A 719 -13.93 -5.10 -9.30
N ALA A 720 -14.29 -5.73 -8.18
CA ALA A 720 -15.52 -6.51 -8.04
C ALA A 720 -16.78 -5.63 -7.96
N ALA A 721 -16.65 -4.50 -7.26
CA ALA A 721 -17.67 -3.47 -7.17
C ALA A 721 -17.81 -2.66 -8.47
N HIS A 722 -16.78 -2.64 -9.32
CA HIS A 722 -16.78 -1.94 -10.59
C HIS A 722 -17.83 -2.54 -11.55
N PRO A 723 -18.82 -1.76 -12.02
CA PRO A 723 -19.95 -2.31 -12.76
C PRO A 723 -19.68 -2.57 -14.25
N GLN A 724 -18.50 -3.05 -14.64
CA GLN A 724 -18.27 -3.49 -16.03
C GLN A 724 -18.76 -4.92 -16.24
N THR A 725 -20.06 -5.18 -16.14
CA THR A 725 -20.59 -6.51 -16.49
C THR A 725 -21.98 -6.45 -17.09
N CYS A 726 -22.03 -6.56 -18.42
CA CYS A 726 -23.03 -7.43 -19.04
C CYS A 726 -23.03 -8.78 -18.28
N GLY A 727 -24.18 -9.45 -18.21
CA GLY A 727 -24.30 -10.75 -17.52
C GLY A 727 -23.28 -11.81 -17.98
N ASP A 728 -22.64 -11.61 -19.12
CA ASP A 728 -21.68 -12.54 -19.75
C ASP A 728 -20.19 -12.15 -19.54
N GLY A 729 -19.89 -11.07 -18.81
CA GLY A 729 -18.52 -10.54 -18.60
C GLY A 729 -17.78 -11.04 -17.36
N LEU A 730 -18.37 -11.93 -16.56
CA LEU A 730 -17.81 -12.37 -15.26
C LEU A 730 -16.43 -13.04 -15.39
N ALA A 731 -16.23 -13.83 -16.44
CA ALA A 731 -14.95 -14.49 -16.71
C ALA A 731 -13.83 -13.49 -17.07
N LEU A 732 -14.19 -12.33 -17.64
CA LEU A 732 -13.23 -11.27 -17.97
C LEU A 732 -12.80 -10.51 -16.72
N ILE A 733 -13.75 -10.14 -15.84
CA ILE A 733 -13.42 -9.50 -14.55
C ILE A 733 -12.56 -10.43 -13.70
N PHE A 734 -12.88 -11.73 -13.65
CA PHE A 734 -12.08 -12.69 -12.89
C PHE A 734 -10.65 -12.77 -13.41
N GLY A 735 -10.49 -12.77 -14.74
CA GLY A 735 -9.16 -12.74 -15.35
C GLY A 735 -8.39 -11.45 -15.07
N ASP A 736 -9.06 -10.29 -15.10
CA ASP A 736 -8.44 -9.01 -14.77
C ASP A 736 -7.99 -8.98 -13.29
N MET A 737 -8.79 -9.54 -12.36
CA MET A 737 -8.38 -9.72 -10.97
C MET A 737 -7.16 -10.64 -10.82
N GLU A 738 -7.12 -11.74 -11.57
CA GLU A 738 -5.97 -12.65 -11.56
C GLU A 738 -4.67 -11.97 -12.03
N ILE A 739 -4.77 -11.05 -12.99
CA ILE A 739 -3.63 -10.24 -13.42
C ILE A 739 -3.07 -9.43 -12.25
N HIS A 740 -3.94 -8.74 -11.48
CA HIS A 740 -3.52 -7.99 -10.29
C HIS A 740 -2.86 -8.90 -9.24
N VAL A 741 -3.42 -10.10 -9.02
CA VAL A 741 -2.83 -11.10 -8.12
C VAL A 741 -1.46 -11.58 -8.61
N GLN A 742 -1.29 -11.82 -9.90
CA GLN A 742 -0.02 -12.27 -10.48
C GLN A 742 1.05 -11.19 -10.42
N VAL A 743 0.72 -9.94 -10.77
CA VAL A 743 1.64 -8.80 -10.61
C VAL A 743 2.09 -8.69 -9.15
N PHE A 744 1.14 -8.76 -8.21
CA PHE A 744 1.44 -8.72 -6.79
C PHE A 744 2.33 -9.90 -6.34
N SER A 745 2.05 -11.12 -6.81
CA SER A 745 2.85 -12.31 -6.51
C SER A 745 4.29 -12.17 -7.01
N ILE A 746 4.50 -11.69 -8.24
CA ILE A 746 5.84 -11.46 -8.81
C ILE A 746 6.60 -10.40 -8.01
N MET A 747 5.91 -9.35 -7.58
CA MET A 747 6.52 -8.30 -6.77
C MET A 747 6.85 -8.77 -5.33
N SER A 748 6.10 -9.73 -4.78
CA SER A 748 6.23 -10.17 -3.38
C SER A 748 7.05 -11.45 -3.15
N SER A 749 7.26 -12.29 -4.17
CA SER A 749 7.85 -13.63 -4.00
C SER A 749 9.18 -13.87 -4.72
N ALA A 750 9.55 -13.03 -5.69
CA ALA A 750 10.75 -13.27 -6.48
C ALA A 750 12.02 -12.80 -5.75
N SER A 751 13.04 -13.66 -5.66
CA SER A 751 14.39 -13.25 -5.29
C SER A 751 14.92 -12.20 -6.29
N GLU A 752 15.81 -11.31 -5.84
CA GLU A 752 16.43 -10.25 -6.67
C GLU A 752 17.01 -10.79 -8.00
N ALA A 753 17.37 -12.08 -8.05
CA ALA A 753 17.89 -12.76 -9.24
C ALA A 753 16.81 -13.23 -10.24
N ALA A 754 15.63 -13.67 -9.79
CA ALA A 754 14.57 -14.23 -10.65
C ALA A 754 13.47 -13.23 -11.03
N GLN A 755 13.35 -12.12 -10.29
CA GLN A 755 12.39 -11.05 -10.53
C GLN A 755 12.44 -10.42 -11.95
N PRO A 756 13.61 -10.24 -12.61
CA PRO A 756 13.69 -9.65 -13.95
C PRO A 756 12.96 -10.46 -15.03
N LEU A 757 13.14 -11.78 -14.99
CA LEU A 757 12.57 -12.71 -15.97
C LEU A 757 11.05 -12.78 -15.82
N ALA A 758 10.56 -12.83 -14.59
CA ALA A 758 9.13 -12.86 -14.30
C ALA A 758 8.44 -11.54 -14.68
N LEU A 759 9.05 -10.38 -14.36
CA LEU A 759 8.50 -9.07 -14.71
C LEU A 759 8.51 -8.84 -16.22
N PHE A 760 9.58 -9.21 -16.94
CA PHE A 760 9.61 -9.07 -18.39
C PHE A 760 8.57 -9.97 -19.08
N LYS A 761 8.47 -11.25 -18.66
CA LYS A 761 7.45 -12.17 -19.17
C LYS A 761 6.04 -11.64 -18.93
N MET A 762 5.78 -11.07 -17.75
CA MET A 762 4.49 -10.47 -17.41
C MET A 762 4.20 -9.22 -18.25
N SER A 763 5.16 -8.30 -18.38
CA SER A 763 4.98 -7.11 -19.22
C SER A 763 4.72 -7.46 -20.68
N ARG A 764 5.40 -8.49 -21.20
CA ARG A 764 5.18 -9.06 -22.54
C ARG A 764 3.77 -9.62 -22.66
N SER A 765 3.34 -10.44 -21.70
CA SER A 765 2.02 -11.08 -21.74
C SER A 765 0.87 -10.09 -21.59
N LEU A 766 1.07 -8.99 -20.85
CA LEU A 766 0.11 -7.89 -20.75
C LEU A 766 0.01 -7.06 -22.03
N ASP A 767 1.12 -6.77 -22.74
CA ASP A 767 1.00 -6.12 -24.06
C ASP A 767 0.26 -7.02 -25.05
N ARG A 768 0.54 -8.33 -25.07
CA ARG A 768 -0.20 -9.30 -25.89
C ARG A 768 -1.70 -9.24 -25.62
N LEU A 769 -2.10 -9.18 -24.34
CA LEU A 769 -3.49 -9.06 -23.95
C LEU A 769 -4.12 -7.73 -24.41
N ASP A 770 -3.41 -6.60 -24.26
CA ASP A 770 -3.88 -5.29 -24.71
C ASP A 770 -4.06 -5.22 -26.24
N GLN A 771 -3.14 -5.83 -27.00
CA GLN A 771 -3.28 -5.91 -28.46
C GLN A 771 -4.42 -6.83 -28.86
N LEU A 772 -4.59 -7.97 -28.18
CA LEU A 772 -5.69 -8.88 -28.43
C LEU A 772 -7.05 -8.21 -28.16
N GLU A 773 -7.14 -7.41 -27.10
CA GLU A 773 -8.32 -6.62 -26.76
C GLU A 773 -8.61 -5.56 -27.85
N LYS A 774 -7.58 -4.89 -28.40
CA LYS A 774 -7.75 -3.97 -29.54
C LYS A 774 -8.24 -4.69 -30.80
N ILE A 775 -7.72 -5.88 -31.09
CA ILE A 775 -8.14 -6.69 -32.23
C ILE A 775 -9.60 -7.13 -32.07
N ALA A 776 -9.96 -7.64 -30.88
CA ALA A 776 -11.33 -8.03 -30.57
C ALA A 776 -12.30 -6.83 -30.70
N ARG A 777 -11.93 -5.65 -30.20
CA ARG A 777 -12.74 -4.43 -30.37
C ARG A 777 -12.88 -4.01 -31.83
N ARG A 778 -11.81 -4.09 -32.63
CA ARG A 778 -11.84 -3.80 -34.07
C ARG A 778 -12.78 -4.74 -34.81
N ASP A 779 -12.77 -6.03 -34.45
CA ASP A 779 -13.67 -7.03 -35.01
C ASP A 779 -15.13 -6.77 -34.60
N ILE A 780 -15.37 -6.45 -33.33
CA ILE A 780 -16.69 -6.05 -32.82
C ILE A 780 -17.24 -4.84 -33.59
N VAL A 781 -16.44 -3.78 -33.74
CA VAL A 781 -16.83 -2.56 -34.47
C VAL A 781 -17.15 -2.87 -35.93
N ARG A 782 -16.29 -3.64 -36.62
CA ARG A 782 -16.52 -4.07 -38.00
C ARG A 782 -17.86 -4.81 -38.16
N ARG A 783 -18.14 -5.77 -37.28
CA ARG A 783 -19.38 -6.56 -37.32
C ARG A 783 -20.61 -5.72 -36.98
N GLN A 784 -20.45 -4.72 -36.11
CA GLN A 784 -21.51 -3.75 -35.77
C GLN A 784 -21.84 -2.84 -36.96
N GLU A 785 -20.83 -2.38 -37.71
CA GLU A 785 -21.02 -1.60 -38.95
C GLU A 785 -21.79 -2.40 -40.01
N MET A 786 -21.55 -3.72 -40.06
CA MET A 786 -22.24 -4.66 -40.95
C MET A 786 -23.65 -5.07 -40.44
N ARG A 787 -24.11 -4.50 -39.31
CA ARG A 787 -25.41 -4.78 -38.64
C ARG A 787 -25.63 -6.23 -38.21
N GLU A 788 -24.55 -6.97 -37.93
CA GLU A 788 -24.66 -8.34 -37.44
C GLU A 788 -25.03 -8.38 -35.93
N PRO A 789 -25.70 -9.44 -35.45
CA PRO A 789 -25.88 -9.66 -34.02
C PRO A 789 -24.54 -10.10 -33.41
N VAL A 790 -23.95 -9.26 -32.58
CA VAL A 790 -22.66 -9.50 -31.90
C VAL A 790 -22.86 -9.39 -30.40
N ASP A 791 -22.34 -10.38 -29.69
CA ASP A 791 -22.11 -10.33 -28.25
C ASP A 791 -20.64 -9.98 -28.00
N GLU A 792 -20.40 -8.84 -27.38
CA GLU A 792 -19.06 -8.30 -27.17
C GLU A 792 -18.25 -9.13 -26.18
N ALA A 793 -18.89 -9.70 -25.15
CA ALA A 793 -18.23 -10.53 -24.16
C ALA A 793 -17.79 -11.85 -24.80
N GLU A 794 -18.68 -12.45 -25.58
CA GLU A 794 -18.41 -13.73 -26.24
C GLU A 794 -17.33 -13.63 -27.34
N VAL A 795 -17.29 -12.54 -28.11
CA VAL A 795 -16.19 -12.30 -29.07
C VAL A 795 -14.86 -12.11 -28.35
N ARG A 796 -14.81 -11.31 -27.27
CA ARG A 796 -13.59 -11.09 -26.48
C ARG A 796 -13.10 -12.39 -25.83
N LEU A 797 -14.01 -13.20 -25.28
CA LEU A 797 -13.70 -14.50 -24.70
C LEU A 797 -13.20 -15.48 -25.76
N ALA A 798 -13.78 -15.50 -26.96
CA ALA A 798 -13.32 -16.38 -28.04
C ALA A 798 -11.87 -16.10 -28.46
N TYR A 799 -11.47 -14.83 -28.60
CA TYR A 799 -10.07 -14.45 -28.87
C TYR A 799 -9.15 -14.83 -27.71
N ARG A 800 -9.54 -14.55 -26.46
CA ARG A 800 -8.75 -14.86 -25.26
C ARG A 800 -8.55 -16.37 -25.10
N ILE A 801 -9.61 -17.17 -25.19
CA ILE A 801 -9.56 -18.63 -25.04
C ILE A 801 -8.78 -19.26 -26.20
N GLY A 802 -9.01 -18.82 -27.43
CA GLY A 802 -8.36 -19.36 -28.61
C GLY A 802 -6.85 -19.11 -28.65
N LEU A 803 -6.37 -18.02 -28.04
CA LEU A 803 -4.96 -17.62 -28.09
C LEU A 803 -4.22 -17.68 -26.76
N GLN A 804 -4.88 -17.95 -25.62
CA GLN A 804 -4.22 -17.96 -24.30
C GLN A 804 -2.99 -18.86 -24.22
N ALA A 805 -3.07 -20.09 -24.75
CA ALA A 805 -1.98 -21.06 -24.68
C ALA A 805 -0.84 -20.68 -25.65
N ARG A 806 -1.19 -20.12 -26.81
CA ARG A 806 -0.22 -19.74 -27.85
C ARG A 806 0.50 -18.43 -27.56
N LEU A 807 -0.17 -17.50 -26.87
CA LEU A 807 0.36 -16.19 -26.51
C LEU A 807 0.78 -16.09 -25.03
N GLU A 808 0.65 -17.17 -24.25
CA GLU A 808 0.96 -17.20 -22.82
C GLU A 808 0.23 -16.07 -22.05
N LEU A 809 -1.07 -15.88 -22.31
CA LEU A 809 -1.84 -14.78 -21.72
C LEU A 809 -2.08 -15.03 -20.21
N PRO A 810 -1.91 -14.00 -19.35
CA PRO A 810 -2.05 -14.17 -17.91
C PRO A 810 -3.52 -14.20 -17.49
N GLY A 811 -3.90 -15.11 -16.60
CA GLY A 811 -5.22 -15.11 -15.94
C GLY A 811 -6.42 -15.25 -16.90
N GLN A 812 -6.32 -16.08 -17.94
CA GLN A 812 -7.41 -16.22 -18.92
C GLN A 812 -8.33 -17.41 -18.61
N PRO A 813 -9.63 -17.32 -18.95
CA PRO A 813 -10.58 -18.44 -18.82
C PRO A 813 -10.26 -19.55 -19.82
N ARG A 814 -10.60 -20.80 -19.49
CA ARG A 814 -10.29 -21.97 -20.33
C ARG A 814 -11.39 -22.35 -21.30
N THR A 815 -12.64 -22.10 -20.93
CA THR A 815 -13.83 -22.51 -21.69
C THR A 815 -14.90 -21.41 -21.70
N MET A 816 -15.86 -21.56 -22.60
CA MET A 816 -16.94 -20.59 -22.86
C MET A 816 -18.24 -21.35 -23.14
N LEU A 817 -19.38 -20.83 -22.66
CA LEU A 817 -20.69 -21.50 -22.77
C LEU A 817 -21.26 -21.45 -24.20
N PHE A 818 -21.09 -20.34 -24.92
CA PHE A 818 -21.66 -20.17 -26.26
C PHE A 818 -20.62 -19.86 -27.36
N SER A 819 -19.64 -20.76 -27.57
CA SER A 819 -18.63 -20.62 -28.63
C SER A 819 -19.21 -20.36 -30.04
N ASN A 820 -20.39 -20.94 -30.33
CA ASN A 820 -21.09 -20.76 -31.60
C ASN A 820 -21.65 -19.34 -31.82
N MET A 821 -21.82 -18.53 -30.77
CA MET A 821 -22.32 -17.16 -30.87
C MET A 821 -21.22 -16.14 -31.18
N ALA A 822 -19.96 -16.44 -30.82
CA ALA A 822 -18.83 -15.54 -31.07
C ALA A 822 -18.43 -15.47 -32.55
N ARG A 823 -18.67 -16.52 -33.35
CA ARG A 823 -18.33 -16.57 -34.79
C ARG A 823 -16.90 -16.09 -35.12
N VAL A 824 -15.94 -16.34 -34.23
CA VAL A 824 -14.51 -16.10 -34.49
C VAL A 824 -13.97 -17.35 -35.17
N THR A 825 -13.37 -17.20 -36.34
CA THR A 825 -12.83 -18.34 -37.11
C THR A 825 -11.36 -18.59 -36.78
N ASP A 826 -10.87 -19.79 -37.08
CA ASP A 826 -9.43 -20.10 -36.93
C ASP A 826 -8.55 -19.15 -37.76
N THR A 827 -9.05 -18.68 -38.91
CA THR A 827 -8.35 -17.67 -39.72
C THR A 827 -8.22 -16.32 -39.03
N ASP A 828 -9.22 -15.92 -38.24
CA ASP A 828 -9.17 -14.68 -37.46
C ASP A 828 -8.17 -14.81 -36.30
N LEU A 829 -8.11 -15.99 -35.65
CA LEU A 829 -7.15 -16.29 -34.59
C LEU A 829 -5.71 -16.30 -35.13
N GLU A 830 -5.46 -16.89 -36.30
CA GLU A 830 -4.14 -16.88 -36.93
C GLU A 830 -3.69 -15.48 -37.35
N ALA A 831 -4.62 -14.67 -37.89
CA ALA A 831 -4.34 -13.27 -38.22
C ALA A 831 -3.97 -12.47 -36.97
N ALA A 832 -4.72 -12.63 -35.88
CA ALA A 832 -4.46 -11.97 -34.61
C ALA A 832 -3.12 -12.42 -34.00
N TYR A 833 -2.82 -13.72 -34.03
CA TYR A 833 -1.53 -14.26 -33.57
C TYR A 833 -0.35 -13.68 -34.33
N THR A 834 -0.45 -13.60 -35.67
CA THR A 834 0.61 -13.06 -36.53
C THR A 834 0.80 -11.56 -36.30
N GLU A 835 -0.26 -10.78 -36.14
CA GLU A 835 -0.21 -9.34 -35.85
C GLU A 835 0.49 -9.06 -34.51
N ILE A 836 0.20 -9.86 -33.48
CA ILE A 836 0.80 -9.69 -32.14
C ILE A 836 2.27 -10.09 -32.15
N THR A 837 2.62 -11.24 -32.71
CA THR A 837 4.01 -11.75 -32.72
C THR A 837 4.95 -10.89 -33.56
N THR A 838 4.49 -10.37 -34.70
CA THR A 838 5.30 -9.45 -35.52
C THR A 838 5.59 -8.13 -34.80
N ARG A 839 4.63 -7.63 -34.00
CA ARG A 839 4.79 -6.40 -33.20
C ARG A 839 5.84 -6.53 -32.10
N GLU A 840 6.08 -7.71 -31.54
CA GLU A 840 7.07 -7.90 -30.45
C GLU A 840 8.50 -7.51 -30.85
N SER A 841 8.82 -7.56 -32.14
CA SER A 841 10.11 -7.10 -32.67
C SER A 841 10.19 -5.59 -32.91
N SER A 842 9.06 -4.88 -32.80
CA SER A 842 8.96 -3.46 -33.16
C SER A 842 9.36 -2.53 -32.01
N ARG A 843 9.77 -1.29 -32.36
CA ARG A 843 10.01 -0.23 -31.37
C ARG A 843 8.78 0.07 -30.51
N ALA A 844 7.59 -0.03 -31.09
CA ALA A 844 6.33 0.28 -30.41
C ALA A 844 6.00 -0.69 -29.25
N PHE A 845 6.52 -1.93 -29.30
CA PHE A 845 6.43 -2.88 -28.19
C PHE A 845 7.26 -2.42 -26.98
N PHE A 846 8.52 -2.05 -27.22
CA PHE A 846 9.40 -1.57 -26.16
C PHE A 846 8.97 -0.22 -25.57
N GLU A 847 8.38 0.66 -26.38
CA GLU A 847 7.74 1.89 -25.89
C GLU A 847 6.57 1.57 -24.96
N SER A 848 5.75 0.56 -25.29
CA SER A 848 4.65 0.12 -24.43
C SER A 848 5.12 -0.55 -23.14
N LEU A 849 6.30 -1.18 -23.14
CA LEU A 849 6.92 -1.72 -21.93
C LEU A 849 7.37 -0.59 -21.00
N VAL A 850 8.09 0.40 -21.54
CA VAL A 850 8.61 1.55 -20.78
C VAL A 850 7.50 2.46 -20.26
N ALA A 851 6.36 2.54 -20.94
CA ALA A 851 5.19 3.28 -20.47
C ALA A 851 4.55 2.70 -19.19
N ARG A 852 4.87 1.46 -18.80
CA ARG A 852 4.34 0.82 -17.58
C ARG A 852 5.21 1.18 -16.37
N GLU A 853 4.60 1.78 -15.35
CA GLU A 853 5.31 2.27 -14.17
C GLU A 853 6.16 1.19 -13.48
N PHE A 854 5.66 -0.03 -13.32
CA PHE A 854 6.39 -1.08 -12.62
C PHE A 854 7.65 -1.54 -13.39
N TRP A 855 7.63 -1.52 -14.74
CA TRP A 855 8.79 -1.88 -15.56
C TRP A 855 9.83 -0.76 -15.55
N MET A 856 9.39 0.50 -15.67
CA MET A 856 10.28 1.65 -15.61
C MET A 856 10.93 1.78 -14.23
N ASN A 857 10.14 1.64 -13.15
CA ASN A 857 10.66 1.64 -11.78
C ASN A 857 11.70 0.53 -11.56
N TYR A 858 11.47 -0.67 -12.12
CA TYR A 858 12.45 -1.75 -12.07
C TYR A 858 13.77 -1.38 -12.76
N LEU A 859 13.70 -0.82 -13.98
CA LEU A 859 14.89 -0.41 -14.72
C LEU A 859 15.66 0.69 -13.98
N GLU A 860 14.97 1.70 -13.46
CA GLU A 860 15.60 2.81 -12.74
C GLU A 860 16.23 2.40 -11.41
N VAL A 861 15.61 1.47 -10.67
CA VAL A 861 16.16 1.00 -9.39
C VAL A 861 17.36 0.10 -9.61
N ARG A 862 17.29 -0.85 -10.55
CA ARG A 862 18.34 -1.86 -10.73
C ARG A 862 19.54 -1.35 -11.53
N TYR A 863 19.29 -0.58 -12.58
CA TYR A 863 20.33 -0.03 -13.45
C TYR A 863 20.61 1.44 -13.11
N ALA A 864 20.33 1.86 -11.88
CA ALA A 864 20.63 3.21 -11.39
C ALA A 864 22.05 3.68 -11.77
N PRO A 865 23.12 2.86 -11.67
CA PRO A 865 24.47 3.26 -12.08
C PRO A 865 24.61 3.57 -13.58
N ASP A 866 23.81 2.90 -14.43
CA ASP A 866 23.85 3.05 -15.89
C ASP A 866 22.94 4.20 -16.38
N PHE A 867 21.87 4.51 -15.66
CA PHE A 867 21.01 5.67 -15.93
C PHE A 867 21.68 7.01 -15.54
N GLU A 868 22.55 7.01 -14.54
CA GLU A 868 23.25 8.21 -14.08
C GLU A 868 24.08 8.91 -15.19
N PRO A 869 24.97 8.23 -15.94
CA PRO A 869 25.72 8.86 -17.03
C PRO A 869 24.84 9.35 -18.19
N VAL A 870 23.63 8.80 -18.37
CA VAL A 870 22.65 9.29 -19.35
C VAL A 870 21.99 10.58 -18.86
N LYS A 871 21.73 10.70 -17.56
CA LYS A 871 21.10 11.87 -16.93
C LYS A 871 22.09 13.03 -16.71
N MET A 872 23.37 12.74 -16.47
CA MET A 872 24.41 13.72 -16.11
C MET A 872 24.67 14.85 -17.12
N PRO A 873 24.75 14.61 -18.45
CA PRO A 873 24.95 15.68 -19.43
C PRO A 873 23.83 16.72 -19.44
N PHE A 874 22.59 16.29 -19.16
CA PHE A 874 21.44 17.18 -19.07
C PHE A 874 21.44 17.99 -17.78
N LEU A 875 21.86 17.38 -16.67
CA LEU A 875 22.06 18.09 -15.40
C LEU A 875 23.17 19.14 -15.50
N GLN A 876 24.26 18.85 -16.21
CA GLN A 876 25.34 19.81 -16.46
C GLN A 876 24.92 20.95 -17.39
N ARG A 877 24.13 20.66 -18.44
CA ARG A 877 23.55 21.70 -19.31
C ARG A 877 22.56 22.58 -18.56
N LEU A 878 21.74 22.03 -17.66
CA LEU A 878 20.87 22.80 -16.78
C LEU A 878 21.67 23.70 -15.83
N ALA A 879 22.70 23.15 -15.17
CA ALA A 879 23.57 23.94 -14.30
C ALA A 879 24.32 25.06 -15.04
N ALA A 880 24.80 24.81 -16.27
CA ALA A 880 25.46 25.82 -17.10
C ALA A 880 24.51 26.93 -17.57
N LEU A 881 23.23 26.61 -17.79
CA LEU A 881 22.20 27.61 -18.09
C LEU A 881 21.86 28.44 -16.86
N ASP A 882 21.82 27.83 -15.68
CA ASP A 882 21.56 28.52 -14.40
C ASP A 882 22.70 29.50 -14.04
N GLU A 883 23.92 29.29 -14.54
CA GLU A 883 25.10 30.14 -14.31
C GLU A 883 25.22 31.33 -15.29
N LEU A 884 24.37 31.42 -16.33
CA LEU A 884 24.43 32.52 -17.30
C LEU A 884 23.94 33.86 -16.71
N PRO A 885 24.65 34.98 -16.94
CA PRO A 885 24.23 36.29 -16.44
C PRO A 885 22.90 36.74 -17.06
N PRO A 886 21.97 37.36 -16.29
CA PRO A 886 20.65 37.79 -16.76
C PRO A 886 20.67 38.84 -17.89
N ASN A 887 21.83 39.41 -18.20
CA ASN A 887 22.02 40.38 -19.29
C ASN A 887 22.33 39.72 -20.65
N GLN A 888 22.55 38.41 -20.69
CA GLN A 888 22.96 37.67 -21.90
C GLN A 888 21.85 36.80 -22.51
N GLN A 889 20.72 36.61 -21.81
CA GLN A 889 19.63 35.75 -22.26
C GLN A 889 18.28 36.32 -21.80
N SER A 890 17.27 36.31 -22.66
CA SER A 890 15.90 36.68 -22.25
C SER A 890 15.22 35.52 -21.53
N ASP A 891 14.30 35.81 -20.61
CA ASP A 891 13.49 34.80 -19.91
C ASP A 891 12.90 33.77 -20.89
N GLN A 892 12.38 34.20 -22.04
CA GLN A 892 11.79 33.28 -23.02
C GLN A 892 12.83 32.32 -23.63
N GLN A 893 14.03 32.81 -23.95
CA GLN A 893 15.11 31.98 -24.49
C GLN A 893 15.63 30.98 -23.46
N TYR A 894 15.57 31.30 -22.18
CA TYR A 894 15.94 30.41 -21.09
C TYR A 894 14.90 29.28 -20.91
N LEU A 895 13.61 29.62 -20.92
CA LEU A 895 12.52 28.66 -20.79
C LEU A 895 12.43 27.70 -22.00
N ASP A 896 12.65 28.20 -23.21
CA ASP A 896 12.68 27.38 -24.42
C ASP A 896 13.86 26.38 -24.38
N GLN A 897 15.02 26.79 -23.84
CA GLN A 897 16.17 25.91 -23.67
C GLN A 897 15.97 24.86 -22.57
N ILE A 898 15.32 25.19 -21.45
CA ILE A 898 14.96 24.21 -20.41
C ILE A 898 13.95 23.20 -20.93
N ALA A 899 12.88 23.65 -21.60
CA ALA A 899 11.87 22.76 -22.17
C ALA A 899 12.50 21.81 -23.21
N GLN A 900 13.43 22.33 -24.02
CA GLN A 900 14.18 21.53 -24.97
C GLN A 900 15.07 20.49 -24.25
N ILE A 901 15.81 20.88 -23.20
CA ILE A 901 16.64 19.95 -22.42
C ILE A 901 15.80 18.90 -21.69
N ALA A 902 14.64 19.26 -21.14
CA ALA A 902 13.74 18.33 -20.45
C ALA A 902 13.16 17.29 -21.42
N LYS A 903 12.73 17.73 -22.62
CA LYS A 903 12.27 16.85 -23.68
C LYS A 903 13.38 15.94 -24.20
N GLU A 904 14.57 16.48 -24.44
CA GLU A 904 15.75 15.71 -24.84
C GLU A 904 16.14 14.69 -23.76
N ARG A 905 16.03 15.05 -22.48
CA ARG A 905 16.30 14.15 -21.35
C ARG A 905 15.28 13.02 -21.27
N GLU A 906 13.98 13.32 -21.35
CA GLU A 906 12.93 12.30 -21.33
C GLU A 906 13.08 11.34 -22.51
N GLN A 907 13.36 11.87 -23.71
CA GLN A 907 13.66 11.06 -24.89
C GLN A 907 14.91 10.20 -24.69
N ALA A 908 16.01 10.76 -24.19
CA ALA A 908 17.25 10.01 -23.95
C ALA A 908 17.07 8.91 -22.89
N VAL A 909 16.33 9.19 -21.82
CA VAL A 909 16.01 8.21 -20.76
C VAL A 909 15.11 7.10 -21.31
N ASN A 910 14.08 7.43 -22.09
CA ASN A 910 13.20 6.44 -22.71
C ASN A 910 13.93 5.62 -23.79
N ASP A 911 14.75 6.25 -24.63
CA ASP A 911 15.55 5.56 -25.65
C ASP A 911 16.59 4.63 -24.99
N PHE A 912 17.20 5.06 -23.88
CA PHE A 912 18.09 4.21 -23.11
C PHE A 912 17.33 3.04 -22.47
N ALA A 913 16.18 3.29 -21.85
CA ALA A 913 15.32 2.24 -21.28
C ALA A 913 14.83 1.24 -22.35
N ILE A 914 14.53 1.70 -23.57
CA ILE A 914 14.19 0.86 -24.72
C ILE A 914 15.40 0.01 -25.14
N SER A 915 16.60 0.62 -25.21
CA SER A 915 17.82 -0.11 -25.58
C SER A 915 18.17 -1.20 -24.56
N LEU A 916 18.03 -0.89 -23.28
CA LEU A 916 18.25 -1.81 -22.17
C LEU A 916 17.19 -2.92 -22.17
N SER A 917 15.93 -2.57 -22.41
CA SER A 917 14.84 -3.55 -22.58
C SER A 917 15.08 -4.49 -23.77
N ARG A 918 15.67 -4.00 -24.87
CA ARG A 918 16.09 -4.85 -26.01
C ARG A 918 17.25 -5.77 -25.65
N GLN A 919 18.24 -5.29 -24.90
CA GLN A 919 19.36 -6.12 -24.43
C GLN A 919 18.88 -7.23 -23.48
N ILE A 920 17.96 -6.89 -22.57
CA ILE A 920 17.28 -7.85 -21.70
C ILE A 920 16.52 -8.85 -22.58
N SER A 921 15.70 -8.41 -23.54
CA SER A 921 14.99 -9.31 -24.46
C SER A 921 15.92 -10.21 -25.28
N ALA A 922 17.09 -9.71 -25.70
CA ALA A 922 18.05 -10.47 -26.50
C ALA A 922 18.73 -11.56 -25.65
N THR A 923 19.16 -11.22 -24.44
CA THR A 923 19.74 -12.19 -23.49
C THR A 923 18.72 -13.28 -23.09
N MET A 924 17.42 -12.96 -23.09
CA MET A 924 16.33 -13.90 -22.84
C MET A 924 16.08 -14.87 -24.00
N ASN A 925 16.31 -14.45 -25.25
CA ASN A 925 16.14 -15.31 -26.44
C ASN A 925 17.38 -16.19 -26.72
N THR A 926 18.50 -15.96 -26.02
CA THR A 926 19.78 -16.68 -26.19
C THR A 926 20.18 -17.53 -24.99
N GLY A 927 19.34 -17.64 -23.95
CA GLY A 927 19.56 -18.54 -22.80
C GLY A 927 19.01 -19.95 -23.06
N PRO A 928 19.57 -20.99 -22.41
CA PRO A 928 19.27 -22.40 -22.69
C PRO A 928 17.82 -22.80 -22.40
#